data_AF-A0A3Q9FNA4-F1
#
_entry.id   AF-A0A3Q9FNA4-F1
#
_cell.length_a   1.000
_cell.length_b   1.000
_cell.length_c   1.000
_cell.angle_alpha   90.00
_cell.angle_beta   90.00
_cell.angle_gamma   90.00
#
_symmetry.space_group_name_H-M   'P 1'
#
loop_
_entity.id
_entity.type
_entity.pdbx_description
1 polymer ?
#
loop_
_entity_poly.entity_id
_entity_poly.type
_entity_poly.pdbx_seq_one_letter_code
_entity_poly.pdbx_strand_id
1 'polypeptide(L)'
;MISKRNFFNKLLTLSLLLISFGLQAQENVKGMVVDEDQQPISLADVYIDGIKKTTTNYDGIFIVENVEISSLRNLNVIKRGYKMQTWAKDGKNSIKVLLSYAPVFISGTALKGGKPIRNTYIKISGQKFQAAKTNSKGKFQLKVDRNFKVKANTVFLVDGDPVKSQYYNYNKSASIVVINIPGPIPTKKEIVAKKGTTKSTSTSSKTKTIQPAQIVEEDEITIDPILVVVVYDDDISPADSLDVTINEKHFLTDTNGEFEVYADSIDATSFIIDDYKIIKTKYDYQDNYMFVYISNGNEEQRNKGANIEYTENFQTVFNTLEAEKQILQETGVSLRKEIQKISEKLDKDANAKNKKALESYLERLTTSLIENELAYEDAQYKTNQMMSRMRTQIDQQETAIEQIEEEKEEVETERMLYFIIATISLFLIFIFYKNSQKLKEQRDDLQEITERLEQAKDDVVKSHEEMLSVKDIGQKFTATLDFETHMLDLQESVSELLPADTFGIGVYNTLERRLEFRNQISDSGLDTYFSESIDNAYSLAAWCFNNEVELIINDYDKENTLYIPQTKEKSLSVNKSLIYMPLIVEGKVVGIITMQTKEVDKYKDINISILKSLASYASIAVSNYIAYKELKEKNKSITDSMRYAKTIQSAILPSNSLLKDNFEDHFLLYRSKEIVSGDFYWFKRTEINGVVKKFVAVVDCTGHGVPGAFMSMIGNALLNDIVNVKGVSDTVDILNALNEGVKESLQQENSLNDDGMDIALICIEDGANESEKLIQFSGAKRPLYIFRNETSTLEVVAGASKSVGYTNRKKKEFNSQDIKLFKGDIVYLCSDGYVDQNNQNREKIGTLRLKALLEQNAISTMDQQKEVLEAELEQHQIGGVEQRDDITIIGLKV
;
A
#
# COMPACT_ATOMS: atom_id res chain seq x y z
N MET A 1 -75.36 -15.29 -22.53
CA MET A 1 -75.30 -15.36 -21.06
C MET A 1 -74.41 -16.50 -20.50
N ILE A 2 -73.51 -17.11 -21.28
CA ILE A 2 -72.56 -18.16 -20.80
C ILE A 2 -71.10 -17.68 -20.76
N SER A 3 -70.78 -16.51 -21.34
CA SER A 3 -69.41 -15.97 -21.38
C SER A 3 -69.00 -15.17 -20.13
N LYS A 4 -69.94 -14.59 -19.36
CA LYS A 4 -69.62 -13.79 -18.15
C LYS A 4 -69.34 -14.61 -16.88
N ARG A 5 -69.63 -15.92 -16.88
CA ARG A 5 -69.46 -16.79 -15.70
C ARG A 5 -68.04 -17.37 -15.56
N ASN A 6 -67.27 -17.39 -16.64
CA ASN A 6 -65.89 -17.90 -16.65
C ASN A 6 -64.83 -16.85 -16.26
N PHE A 7 -65.14 -15.55 -16.35
CA PHE A 7 -64.23 -14.48 -15.92
C PHE A 7 -64.29 -14.29 -14.38
N PHE A 8 -65.49 -14.36 -13.80
CA PHE A 8 -65.68 -14.25 -12.35
C PHE A 8 -65.14 -15.45 -11.57
N ASN A 9 -65.28 -16.67 -12.11
CA ASN A 9 -64.69 -17.87 -11.49
C ASN A 9 -63.16 -17.90 -11.59
N LYS A 10 -62.55 -17.31 -12.63
CA LYS A 10 -61.08 -17.19 -12.74
C LYS A 10 -60.49 -16.13 -11.79
N LEU A 11 -61.23 -15.04 -11.53
CA LEU A 11 -60.82 -14.02 -10.55
C LEU A 11 -61.00 -14.51 -9.09
N LEU A 12 -62.05 -15.30 -8.83
CA LEU A 12 -62.33 -15.89 -7.51
C LEU A 12 -61.37 -17.04 -7.17
N THR A 13 -60.91 -17.82 -8.16
CA THR A 13 -59.83 -18.81 -7.95
C THR A 13 -58.46 -18.17 -7.77
N LEU A 14 -58.24 -16.93 -8.24
CA LEU A 14 -56.98 -16.21 -8.04
C LEU A 14 -56.93 -15.50 -6.67
N SER A 15 -58.09 -15.10 -6.12
CA SER A 15 -58.18 -14.54 -4.76
C SER A 15 -58.24 -15.59 -3.65
N LEU A 16 -58.78 -16.79 -3.92
CA LEU A 16 -58.76 -17.93 -2.98
C LEU A 16 -57.46 -18.73 -2.98
N LEU A 17 -56.57 -18.57 -3.97
CA LEU A 17 -55.21 -19.13 -3.91
C LEU A 17 -54.26 -18.33 -3.01
N LEU A 18 -54.65 -17.12 -2.58
CA LEU A 18 -53.83 -16.20 -1.79
C LEU A 18 -54.21 -16.14 -0.29
N ILE A 19 -55.17 -16.95 0.19
CA ILE A 19 -55.66 -16.88 1.59
C ILE A 19 -55.62 -18.23 2.33
N SER A 20 -54.92 -19.24 1.82
CA SER A 20 -54.74 -20.51 2.53
C SER A 20 -53.31 -21.01 2.49
N PHE A 21 -52.43 -20.27 3.16
CA PHE A 21 -51.25 -20.81 3.84
C PHE A 21 -50.82 -19.82 4.93
N GLY A 22 -51.49 -19.89 6.07
CA GLY A 22 -50.84 -19.56 7.33
C GLY A 22 -49.80 -20.64 7.62
N LEU A 23 -48.66 -20.62 6.92
CA LEU A 23 -47.45 -21.23 7.44
C LEU A 23 -46.92 -20.27 8.50
N GLN A 24 -46.61 -20.80 9.68
CA GLN A 24 -45.58 -20.23 10.56
C GLN A 24 -44.47 -19.65 9.68
N ALA A 25 -44.20 -18.34 9.81
CA ALA A 25 -43.09 -17.73 9.13
C ALA A 25 -41.81 -18.48 9.53
N GLN A 26 -41.32 -19.35 8.63
CA GLN A 26 -40.01 -19.95 8.72
C GLN A 26 -39.04 -18.81 8.41
N GLU A 27 -38.34 -18.30 9.41
CA GLU A 27 -37.30 -17.31 9.19
C GLU A 27 -36.18 -17.96 8.36
N ASN A 28 -36.05 -17.50 7.12
CA ASN A 28 -34.94 -17.85 6.26
C ASN A 28 -33.81 -16.84 6.49
N VAL A 29 -32.60 -17.35 6.71
CA VAL A 29 -31.39 -16.52 6.86
C VAL A 29 -30.66 -16.49 5.53
N LYS A 30 -30.47 -15.29 4.99
CA LYS A 30 -29.77 -15.05 3.72
C LYS A 30 -28.33 -14.63 3.99
N GLY A 31 -27.36 -15.43 3.58
CA GLY A 31 -25.95 -15.10 3.72
C GLY A 31 -25.27 -14.72 2.42
N MET A 32 -24.19 -13.94 2.48
CA MET A 32 -23.30 -13.64 1.37
C MET A 32 -21.86 -13.93 1.76
N VAL A 33 -21.14 -14.67 0.92
CA VAL A 33 -19.73 -15.02 1.11
C VAL A 33 -18.90 -14.18 0.15
N VAL A 34 -17.97 -13.41 0.68
CA VAL A 34 -17.08 -12.53 -0.09
C VAL A 34 -15.61 -12.79 0.24
N ASP A 35 -14.71 -12.40 -0.66
CA ASP A 35 -13.27 -12.38 -0.42
C ASP A 35 -12.77 -11.05 0.19
N GLU A 36 -11.46 -10.97 0.43
CA GLU A 36 -10.79 -9.77 0.97
C GLU A 36 -10.91 -8.53 0.08
N ASP A 37 -11.20 -8.71 -1.22
CA ASP A 37 -11.48 -7.64 -2.18
C ASP A 37 -13.00 -7.37 -2.33
N GLN A 38 -13.82 -7.89 -1.40
CA GLN A 38 -15.29 -7.82 -1.39
C GLN A 38 -15.97 -8.49 -2.59
N GLN A 39 -15.26 -9.35 -3.34
CA GLN A 39 -15.85 -10.06 -4.48
C GLN A 39 -16.62 -11.30 -4.02
N PRO A 40 -17.80 -11.58 -4.61
CA PRO A 40 -18.62 -12.72 -4.23
C PRO A 40 -17.93 -14.07 -4.52
N ILE A 41 -18.01 -15.00 -3.56
CA ILE A 41 -17.41 -16.33 -3.67
C ILE A 41 -18.49 -17.38 -3.90
N SER A 42 -18.55 -17.87 -5.13
CA SER A 42 -19.47 -18.92 -5.54
C SER A 42 -19.03 -20.33 -5.14
N LEU A 43 -19.97 -21.26 -5.06
CA LEU A 43 -19.73 -22.69 -4.79
C LEU A 43 -18.93 -22.92 -3.49
N ALA A 44 -19.20 -22.16 -2.43
CA ALA A 44 -18.65 -22.33 -1.09
C ALA A 44 -19.67 -23.09 -0.22
N ASP A 45 -19.22 -24.13 0.47
CA ASP A 45 -20.10 -24.98 1.28
C ASP A 45 -20.31 -24.37 2.66
N VAL A 46 -21.57 -24.17 3.05
CA VAL A 46 -21.95 -23.53 4.31
C VAL A 46 -22.41 -24.59 5.31
N TYR A 47 -21.78 -24.58 6.48
CA TYR A 47 -22.03 -25.47 7.60
C TYR A 47 -22.54 -24.66 8.80
N ILE A 48 -23.57 -25.17 9.46
CA ILE A 48 -24.08 -24.64 10.72
C ILE A 48 -24.09 -25.78 11.73
N ASP A 49 -23.47 -25.55 12.89
CA ASP A 49 -23.28 -26.54 13.96
C ASP A 49 -22.72 -27.89 13.45
N GLY A 50 -21.78 -27.80 12.50
CA GLY A 50 -21.08 -28.95 11.92
C GLY A 50 -21.83 -29.68 10.79
N ILE A 51 -23.06 -29.29 10.46
CA ILE A 51 -23.86 -29.92 9.39
C ILE A 51 -23.88 -29.03 8.15
N LYS A 52 -23.56 -29.58 6.98
CA LYS A 52 -23.67 -28.86 5.70
C LYS A 52 -25.14 -28.53 5.42
N LYS A 53 -25.47 -27.25 5.30
CA LYS A 53 -26.84 -26.78 5.02
C LYS A 53 -27.06 -26.42 3.56
N THR A 54 -26.09 -25.75 2.94
CA THR A 54 -26.25 -25.20 1.60
C THR A 54 -24.88 -24.90 0.97
N THR A 55 -24.89 -24.41 -0.27
CA THR A 55 -23.71 -23.97 -1.02
C THR A 55 -24.04 -22.63 -1.68
N THR A 56 -23.07 -21.71 -1.76
CA THR A 56 -23.31 -20.39 -2.37
C THR A 56 -23.56 -20.47 -3.88
N ASN A 57 -24.44 -19.60 -4.38
CA ASN A 57 -24.70 -19.40 -5.81
C ASN A 57 -23.57 -18.59 -6.49
N TYR A 58 -23.71 -18.24 -7.77
CA TYR A 58 -22.69 -17.49 -8.53
C TYR A 58 -22.42 -16.08 -7.98
N ASP A 59 -23.38 -15.49 -7.30
CA ASP A 59 -23.27 -14.18 -6.64
C ASP A 59 -22.78 -14.29 -5.19
N GLY A 60 -22.29 -15.47 -4.78
CA GLY A 60 -21.79 -15.71 -3.42
C GLY A 60 -22.88 -15.77 -2.35
N ILE A 61 -24.15 -15.79 -2.74
CA ILE A 61 -25.30 -15.80 -1.84
C ILE A 61 -25.69 -17.23 -1.47
N PHE A 62 -26.04 -17.45 -0.19
CA PHE A 62 -26.63 -18.68 0.31
C PHE A 62 -27.90 -18.40 1.12
N ILE A 63 -28.81 -19.37 1.19
CA ILE A 63 -30.03 -19.27 2.00
C ILE A 63 -30.11 -20.52 2.87
N VAL A 64 -30.37 -20.33 4.17
CA VAL A 64 -30.62 -21.41 5.12
C VAL A 64 -32.03 -21.27 5.66
N GLU A 65 -32.84 -22.31 5.43
CA GLU A 65 -34.22 -22.38 5.89
C GLU A 65 -34.28 -22.90 7.34
N ASN A 66 -35.27 -22.43 8.10
CA ASN A 66 -35.56 -22.91 9.48
C ASN A 66 -34.45 -22.67 10.51
N VAL A 67 -33.78 -21.52 10.45
CA VAL A 67 -32.75 -21.17 11.44
C VAL A 67 -32.97 -19.75 11.94
N GLU A 68 -33.12 -19.59 13.25
CA GLU A 68 -33.25 -18.28 13.88
C GLU A 68 -31.87 -17.64 14.03
N ILE A 69 -31.65 -16.44 13.48
CA ILE A 69 -30.32 -15.81 13.45
C ILE A 69 -29.77 -15.48 14.85
N SER A 70 -30.66 -15.35 15.84
CA SER A 70 -30.37 -15.17 17.27
C SER A 70 -29.70 -16.40 17.89
N SER A 71 -29.96 -17.59 17.34
CA SER A 71 -29.51 -18.89 17.86
C SER A 71 -28.21 -19.42 17.24
N LEU A 72 -27.72 -18.79 16.16
CA LEU A 72 -26.50 -19.20 15.45
C LEU A 72 -25.24 -18.98 16.30
N ARG A 73 -24.63 -20.08 16.75
CA ARG A 73 -23.36 -20.05 17.51
C ARG A 73 -22.17 -20.45 16.65
N ASN A 74 -22.31 -21.44 15.77
CA ASN A 74 -21.21 -21.94 14.94
C ASN A 74 -21.61 -21.96 13.46
N LEU A 75 -21.15 -20.96 12.70
CA LEU A 75 -21.24 -20.93 11.25
C LEU A 75 -19.83 -21.12 10.68
N ASN A 76 -19.68 -22.04 9.73
CA ASN A 76 -18.42 -22.29 9.05
C ASN A 76 -18.65 -22.38 7.54
N VAL A 77 -17.79 -21.76 6.74
CA VAL A 77 -17.87 -21.79 5.28
C VAL A 77 -16.58 -22.33 4.71
N ILE A 78 -16.69 -23.43 3.96
CA ILE A 78 -15.55 -24.14 3.39
C ILE A 78 -15.55 -23.94 1.88
N LYS A 79 -14.47 -23.33 1.38
CA LYS A 79 -14.17 -23.23 -0.04
C LYS A 79 -12.71 -23.62 -0.26
N ARG A 80 -12.48 -24.54 -1.21
CA ARG A 80 -11.12 -24.96 -1.56
C ARG A 80 -10.26 -23.76 -1.98
N GLY A 81 -9.14 -23.56 -1.30
CA GLY A 81 -8.21 -22.45 -1.58
C GLY A 81 -8.45 -21.18 -0.77
N TYR A 82 -9.44 -21.20 0.15
CA TYR A 82 -9.77 -20.09 1.02
C TYR A 82 -9.78 -20.53 2.48
N LYS A 83 -9.51 -19.58 3.39
CA LYS A 83 -9.67 -19.73 4.83
C LYS A 83 -10.76 -18.76 5.28
N MET A 84 -11.78 -19.27 5.97
CA MET A 84 -12.77 -18.42 6.60
C MET A 84 -12.10 -17.57 7.67
N GLN A 85 -12.26 -16.25 7.59
CA GLN A 85 -11.68 -15.30 8.54
C GLN A 85 -12.68 -14.98 9.64
N THR A 86 -13.86 -14.52 9.21
CA THR A 86 -14.92 -14.10 10.12
C THR A 86 -16.27 -14.18 9.42
N TRP A 87 -17.34 -14.04 10.20
CA TRP A 87 -18.69 -13.78 9.71
C TRP A 87 -19.39 -12.83 10.68
N ALA A 88 -20.32 -12.04 10.18
CA ALA A 88 -21.10 -11.10 10.96
C ALA A 88 -22.55 -11.06 10.47
N LYS A 89 -23.46 -10.61 11.34
CA LYS A 89 -24.83 -10.30 10.96
C LYS A 89 -24.83 -8.99 10.16
N ASP A 90 -25.55 -8.98 9.04
CA ASP A 90 -25.60 -7.88 8.08
C ASP A 90 -27.06 -7.43 7.85
N GLY A 91 -27.78 -7.20 8.95
CA GLY A 91 -29.22 -6.92 8.97
C GLY A 91 -30.03 -7.94 9.78
N LYS A 92 -31.37 -7.82 9.75
CA LYS A 92 -32.28 -8.61 10.61
C LYS A 92 -32.27 -10.11 10.30
N ASN A 93 -32.15 -10.50 9.03
CA ASN A 93 -32.12 -11.90 8.56
C ASN A 93 -30.95 -12.19 7.61
N SER A 94 -29.83 -11.46 7.74
CA SER A 94 -28.71 -11.55 6.80
C SER A 94 -27.36 -11.75 7.46
N ILE A 95 -26.47 -12.48 6.78
CA ILE A 95 -25.12 -12.81 7.25
C ILE A 95 -24.11 -12.47 6.17
N LYS A 96 -23.01 -11.85 6.55
CA LYS A 96 -21.86 -11.67 5.65
C LYS A 96 -20.70 -12.51 6.16
N VAL A 97 -20.11 -13.30 5.28
CA VAL A 97 -18.98 -14.19 5.59
C VAL A 97 -17.78 -13.77 4.79
N LEU A 98 -16.66 -13.53 5.46
CA LEU A 98 -15.40 -13.15 4.85
C LEU A 98 -14.45 -14.35 4.80
N LEU A 99 -14.01 -14.68 3.59
CA LEU A 99 -12.96 -15.66 3.34
C LEU A 99 -11.72 -14.92 2.82
N SER A 100 -10.54 -15.28 3.30
CA SER A 100 -9.29 -14.83 2.66
C SER A 100 -8.72 -15.96 1.82
N TYR A 101 -7.92 -15.62 0.82
CA TYR A 101 -7.15 -16.62 0.08
C TYR A 101 -6.15 -17.34 1.00
N ALA A 102 -5.99 -18.65 0.79
CA ALA A 102 -4.82 -19.34 1.33
C ALA A 102 -3.57 -18.82 0.60
N PRO A 103 -2.49 -18.46 1.31
CA PRO A 103 -1.31 -17.88 0.69
C PRO A 103 -0.72 -18.80 -0.40
N VAL A 104 -0.47 -18.26 -1.60
CA VAL A 104 0.19 -18.96 -2.70
C VAL A 104 1.70 -18.83 -2.56
N PHE A 105 2.39 -19.95 -2.66
CA PHE A 105 3.84 -20.01 -2.48
C PHE A 105 4.55 -20.55 -3.72
N ILE A 106 5.66 -19.91 -4.08
CA ILE A 106 6.65 -20.47 -4.99
C ILE A 106 7.75 -21.08 -4.13
N SER A 107 7.91 -22.39 -4.24
CA SER A 107 9.02 -23.08 -3.58
C SER A 107 10.26 -23.00 -4.47
N GLY A 108 11.45 -23.02 -3.89
CA GLY A 108 12.66 -23.08 -4.69
C GLY A 108 13.89 -23.55 -3.95
N THR A 109 14.97 -23.75 -4.70
CA THR A 109 16.30 -24.09 -4.17
C THR A 109 17.32 -23.17 -4.79
N ALA A 110 18.16 -22.55 -3.95
CA ALA A 110 19.27 -21.72 -4.38
C ALA A 110 20.60 -22.45 -4.19
N LEU A 111 21.43 -22.43 -5.24
CA LEU A 111 22.71 -23.09 -5.33
C LEU A 111 23.78 -22.08 -5.80
N LYS A 112 25.03 -22.25 -5.34
CA LYS A 112 26.21 -21.55 -5.86
C LYS A 112 27.26 -22.57 -6.23
N GLY A 113 27.63 -22.64 -7.51
CA GLY A 113 28.52 -23.68 -8.04
C GLY A 113 27.99 -25.09 -7.80
N GLY A 114 26.67 -25.28 -7.85
CA GLY A 114 26.01 -26.58 -7.60
C GLY A 114 25.86 -26.98 -6.13
N LYS A 115 26.33 -26.18 -5.16
CA LYS A 115 26.15 -26.44 -3.72
C LYS A 115 25.06 -25.55 -3.12
N PRO A 116 24.25 -26.03 -2.17
CA PRO A 116 23.23 -25.21 -1.50
C PRO A 116 23.81 -23.98 -0.80
N ILE A 117 23.15 -22.83 -0.96
CA ILE A 117 23.48 -21.60 -0.22
C ILE A 117 22.51 -21.40 0.94
N ARG A 118 23.03 -21.25 2.16
CA ARG A 118 22.26 -21.14 3.41
C ARG A 118 22.16 -19.69 3.87
N ASN A 119 21.09 -19.35 4.60
CA ASN A 119 20.88 -18.04 5.21
C ASN A 119 20.88 -16.85 4.23
N THR A 120 20.60 -17.11 2.96
CA THR A 120 20.57 -16.12 1.88
C THR A 120 19.13 -15.65 1.64
N TYR A 121 18.92 -14.36 1.46
CA TYR A 121 17.60 -13.79 1.16
C TYR A 121 17.29 -13.91 -0.32
N ILE A 122 16.14 -14.48 -0.63
CA ILE A 122 15.59 -14.55 -1.99
C ILE A 122 14.37 -13.64 -2.05
N LYS A 123 14.26 -12.81 -3.09
CA LYS A 123 13.08 -11.98 -3.35
C LYS A 123 12.76 -11.96 -4.83
N ILE A 124 11.53 -11.65 -5.21
CA ILE A 124 11.17 -11.32 -6.58
C ILE A 124 11.06 -9.79 -6.68
N SER A 125 11.81 -9.19 -7.60
CA SER A 125 11.79 -7.74 -7.80
C SER A 125 10.37 -7.25 -8.15
N GLY A 126 9.93 -6.16 -7.51
CA GLY A 126 8.61 -5.57 -7.73
C GLY A 126 7.42 -6.30 -7.08
N GLN A 127 7.65 -7.36 -6.29
CA GLN A 127 6.57 -8.02 -5.52
C GLN A 127 6.42 -7.40 -4.12
N LYS A 128 5.17 -7.26 -3.66
CA LYS A 128 4.80 -6.65 -2.38
C LYS A 128 5.22 -7.48 -1.15
N PHE A 129 5.47 -8.78 -1.34
CA PHE A 129 5.79 -9.71 -0.25
C PHE A 129 7.27 -9.72 0.14
N GLN A 130 7.55 -10.05 1.41
CA GLN A 130 8.89 -10.04 1.99
C GLN A 130 9.81 -11.13 1.39
N ALA A 131 11.13 -10.91 1.51
CA ALA A 131 12.14 -11.87 1.07
C ALA A 131 12.12 -13.15 1.93
N ALA A 132 12.34 -14.31 1.32
CA ALA A 132 12.43 -15.59 1.99
C ALA A 132 13.89 -16.01 2.19
N LYS A 133 14.24 -16.47 3.40
CA LYS A 133 15.59 -16.93 3.72
C LYS A 133 15.78 -18.40 3.38
N THR A 134 16.92 -18.76 2.79
CA THR A 134 17.23 -20.17 2.47
C THR A 134 17.62 -20.97 3.72
N ASN A 135 17.15 -22.22 3.80
CA ASN A 135 17.55 -23.14 4.87
C ASN A 135 18.90 -23.83 4.60
N SER A 136 19.30 -24.76 5.47
CA SER A 136 20.57 -25.51 5.34
C SER A 136 20.71 -26.35 4.05
N LYS A 137 19.59 -26.65 3.38
CA LYS A 137 19.54 -27.34 2.08
C LYS A 137 19.33 -26.37 0.91
N GLY A 138 19.48 -25.06 1.13
CA GLY A 138 19.30 -24.02 0.12
C GLY A 138 17.85 -23.83 -0.31
N LYS A 139 16.88 -24.47 0.36
CA LYS A 139 15.47 -24.36 0.01
C LYS A 139 14.86 -23.09 0.57
N PHE A 140 13.96 -22.47 -0.19
CA PHE A 140 13.21 -21.27 0.18
C PHE A 140 11.75 -21.39 -0.29
N GLN A 141 10.88 -20.59 0.30
CA GLN A 141 9.47 -20.52 -0.08
C GLN A 141 9.00 -19.06 -0.09
N LEU A 142 8.69 -18.54 -1.28
CA LEU A 142 8.29 -17.16 -1.50
C LEU A 142 6.78 -17.05 -1.55
N LYS A 143 6.20 -16.17 -0.75
CA LYS A 143 4.79 -15.78 -0.90
C LYS A 143 4.65 -14.85 -2.11
N VAL A 144 3.69 -15.12 -2.99
CA VAL A 144 3.44 -14.33 -4.20
C VAL A 144 1.94 -14.07 -4.38
N ASP A 145 1.60 -13.09 -5.23
CA ASP A 145 0.21 -12.83 -5.60
C ASP A 145 -0.41 -14.02 -6.32
N ARG A 146 -1.73 -14.22 -6.16
CA ARG A 146 -2.49 -15.34 -6.72
C ARG A 146 -2.35 -15.48 -8.25
N ASN A 147 -2.25 -14.35 -8.94
CA ASN A 147 -2.12 -14.30 -10.40
C ASN A 147 -0.66 -14.21 -10.86
N PHE A 148 0.29 -14.19 -9.91
CA PHE A 148 1.70 -14.11 -10.22
C PHE A 148 2.17 -15.39 -10.90
N LYS A 149 2.58 -15.25 -12.15
CA LYS A 149 3.25 -16.30 -12.92
C LYS A 149 4.69 -15.86 -13.13
N VAL A 150 5.64 -16.77 -12.91
CA VAL A 150 7.04 -16.53 -13.31
C VAL A 150 7.05 -16.41 -14.84
N LYS A 151 7.37 -15.22 -15.33
CA LYS A 151 7.49 -14.85 -16.75
C LYS A 151 8.97 -14.78 -17.14
N ALA A 152 9.26 -14.70 -18.43
CA ALA A 152 10.64 -14.59 -18.94
C ALA A 152 11.39 -13.36 -18.40
N ASN A 153 10.66 -12.29 -18.03
CA ASN A 153 11.20 -11.07 -17.45
C ASN A 153 11.15 -11.01 -15.92
N THR A 154 10.80 -12.11 -15.24
CA THR A 154 10.83 -12.14 -13.77
C THR A 154 12.27 -12.02 -13.27
N VAL A 155 12.53 -11.09 -12.37
CA VAL A 155 13.86 -10.89 -11.77
C VAL A 155 13.85 -11.44 -10.34
N PHE A 156 14.62 -12.49 -10.10
CA PHE A 156 14.93 -12.97 -8.76
C PHE A 156 16.12 -12.19 -8.20
N LEU A 157 16.02 -11.74 -6.96
CA LEU A 157 17.08 -11.10 -6.20
C LEU A 157 17.64 -12.10 -5.19
N VAL A 158 18.96 -12.17 -5.08
CA VAL A 158 19.69 -12.98 -4.10
C VAL A 158 20.56 -12.03 -3.29
N ASP A 159 20.25 -11.85 -2.00
CA ASP A 159 20.84 -10.82 -1.12
C ASP A 159 20.81 -9.40 -1.73
N GLY A 160 19.79 -9.11 -2.56
CA GLY A 160 19.62 -7.82 -3.23
C GLY A 160 20.13 -7.78 -4.67
N ASP A 161 20.98 -8.73 -5.08
CA ASP A 161 21.55 -8.75 -6.42
C ASP A 161 20.63 -9.47 -7.43
N PRO A 162 20.39 -8.90 -8.63
CA PRO A 162 19.57 -9.54 -9.65
C PRO A 162 20.26 -10.75 -10.28
N VAL A 163 19.56 -11.88 -10.29
CA VAL A 163 20.00 -13.12 -10.92
C VAL A 163 19.72 -13.08 -12.42
N LYS A 164 20.74 -13.31 -13.23
CA LYS A 164 20.59 -13.43 -14.69
C LYS A 164 19.65 -14.60 -15.05
N SER A 165 18.81 -14.43 -16.06
CA SER A 165 17.81 -15.43 -16.47
C SER A 165 18.37 -16.83 -16.76
N GLN A 166 19.61 -16.91 -17.26
CA GLN A 166 20.30 -18.19 -17.50
C GLN A 166 20.65 -18.97 -16.22
N TYR A 167 20.60 -18.33 -15.05
CA TYR A 167 20.95 -18.92 -13.76
C TYR A 167 19.74 -19.31 -12.93
N TYR A 168 18.54 -19.29 -13.48
CA TYR A 168 17.40 -19.90 -12.84
C TYR A 168 16.50 -20.64 -13.83
N ASN A 169 15.83 -21.68 -13.34
CA ASN A 169 14.85 -22.43 -14.11
C ASN A 169 13.58 -22.59 -13.28
N TYR A 170 12.42 -22.35 -13.89
CA TYR A 170 11.12 -22.51 -13.26
C TYR A 170 10.37 -23.69 -13.85
N ASN A 171 10.07 -24.67 -13.01
CA ASN A 171 9.18 -25.77 -13.36
C ASN A 171 7.72 -25.34 -13.15
N LYS A 172 7.03 -25.06 -14.26
CA LYS A 172 5.62 -24.62 -14.27
C LYS A 172 4.66 -25.64 -13.64
N SER A 173 4.91 -26.94 -13.79
CA SER A 173 4.01 -28.00 -13.30
C SER A 173 4.15 -28.25 -11.80
N ALA A 174 5.30 -27.93 -11.21
CA ALA A 174 5.58 -28.15 -9.79
C ALA A 174 5.59 -26.86 -8.95
N SER A 175 5.49 -25.67 -9.60
CA SER A 175 5.70 -24.37 -8.95
C SER A 175 7.02 -24.28 -8.19
N ILE A 176 8.08 -24.88 -8.76
CA ILE A 176 9.43 -24.93 -8.17
C ILE A 176 10.42 -24.12 -9.02
N VAL A 177 11.16 -23.22 -8.37
CA VAL A 177 12.31 -22.50 -8.94
C VAL A 177 13.63 -23.13 -8.49
N VAL A 178 14.57 -23.31 -9.41
CA VAL A 178 15.97 -23.62 -9.09
C VAL A 178 16.83 -22.45 -9.51
N ILE A 179 17.50 -21.79 -8.57
CA ILE A 179 18.49 -20.73 -8.81
C ILE A 179 19.88 -21.37 -8.67
N ASN A 180 20.74 -21.25 -9.68
CA ASN A 180 22.11 -21.78 -9.68
C ASN A 180 23.10 -20.70 -10.15
N ILE A 181 23.70 -20.02 -9.18
CA ILE A 181 24.68 -18.95 -9.42
C ILE A 181 26.05 -19.59 -9.67
N PRO A 182 26.85 -19.10 -10.64
CA PRO A 182 28.22 -19.58 -10.80
C PRO A 182 29.04 -19.42 -9.52
N GLY A 183 29.82 -20.44 -9.18
CA GLY A 183 30.88 -20.31 -8.17
C GLY A 183 32.07 -19.51 -8.72
N PRO A 184 32.99 -19.04 -7.86
CA PRO A 184 34.23 -18.42 -8.32
C PRO A 184 35.00 -19.38 -9.24
N ILE A 185 35.31 -18.91 -10.45
CA ILE A 185 36.16 -19.63 -11.40
C ILE A 185 37.58 -19.58 -10.85
N PRO A 186 38.28 -20.72 -10.69
CA PRO A 186 39.69 -20.70 -10.33
C PRO A 186 40.49 -20.06 -11.47
N THR A 187 41.18 -18.96 -11.16
CA THR A 187 42.07 -18.26 -12.06
C THR A 187 43.23 -19.16 -12.49
N LYS A 188 43.36 -19.41 -13.80
CA LYS A 188 44.59 -19.92 -14.40
C LYS A 188 44.89 -19.23 -15.75
N LYS A 189 45.97 -18.45 -15.70
CA LYS A 189 47.08 -18.24 -16.65
C LYS A 189 46.78 -17.88 -18.11
N GLU A 190 47.42 -16.78 -18.51
CA GLU A 190 47.69 -16.27 -19.86
C GLU A 190 48.05 -17.36 -20.87
N ILE A 191 47.48 -17.26 -22.08
CA ILE A 191 48.20 -17.49 -23.34
C ILE A 191 47.72 -16.47 -24.39
N VAL A 192 48.68 -15.71 -24.90
CA VAL A 192 48.62 -14.82 -26.06
C VAL A 192 48.71 -15.63 -27.35
N ALA A 193 47.89 -15.36 -28.37
CA ALA A 193 48.30 -15.38 -29.79
C ALA A 193 47.21 -14.89 -30.76
N LYS A 194 47.69 -14.30 -31.86
CA LYS A 194 47.04 -13.43 -32.86
C LYS A 194 46.59 -14.17 -34.15
N LYS A 195 45.58 -13.55 -34.80
CA LYS A 195 45.38 -13.24 -36.24
C LYS A 195 45.12 -14.33 -37.32
N GLY A 196 44.08 -14.02 -38.13
CA GLY A 196 43.99 -14.25 -39.59
C GLY A 196 42.54 -14.41 -40.09
N THR A 197 41.80 -13.35 -40.52
CA THR A 197 41.57 -12.85 -41.92
C THR A 197 40.91 -13.90 -42.86
N THR A 198 39.85 -13.70 -43.67
CA THR A 198 39.12 -12.56 -44.32
C THR A 198 37.95 -13.19 -45.12
N LYS A 199 36.74 -12.62 -45.27
CA LYS A 199 36.21 -11.70 -46.32
C LYS A 199 34.71 -11.52 -45.99
N SER A 200 34.14 -10.34 -45.67
CA SER A 200 33.79 -9.15 -46.46
C SER A 200 32.85 -9.36 -47.68
N THR A 201 31.58 -9.01 -47.50
CA THR A 201 30.84 -8.16 -48.45
C THR A 201 29.94 -7.21 -47.65
N SER A 202 30.19 -5.92 -47.87
CA SER A 202 29.55 -4.71 -47.34
C SER A 202 28.16 -4.48 -47.95
N THR A 203 27.26 -3.78 -47.25
CA THR A 203 26.97 -2.37 -47.58
C THR A 203 26.33 -1.58 -46.42
N SER A 204 27.02 -0.46 -46.09
CA SER A 204 26.62 0.86 -45.56
C SER A 204 25.44 1.00 -44.56
N SER A 205 25.71 1.38 -43.30
CA SER A 205 25.74 2.77 -42.73
C SER A 205 24.34 3.33 -42.42
N LYS A 206 23.99 3.88 -41.25
CA LYS A 206 24.71 4.79 -40.35
C LYS A 206 24.19 4.68 -38.90
N THR A 207 25.10 5.08 -38.01
CA THR A 207 25.06 5.33 -36.57
C THR A 207 23.89 6.20 -36.07
N LYS A 208 23.44 5.92 -34.84
CA LYS A 208 23.05 6.98 -33.87
C LYS A 208 23.21 6.47 -32.43
N THR A 209 24.17 7.08 -31.74
CA THR A 209 24.24 7.28 -30.28
C THR A 209 23.10 8.22 -29.85
N ILE A 210 22.65 8.14 -28.58
CA ILE A 210 22.32 9.27 -27.69
C ILE A 210 21.82 8.72 -26.33
N GLN A 211 22.50 9.12 -25.24
CA GLN A 211 21.93 9.63 -23.99
C GLN A 211 22.44 11.10 -23.87
N PRO A 212 21.91 12.01 -23.03
CA PRO A 212 20.97 11.83 -21.91
C PRO A 212 19.76 12.80 -21.91
N ALA A 213 18.93 12.67 -20.88
CA ALA A 213 17.72 13.44 -20.61
C ALA A 213 17.97 14.91 -20.21
N GLN A 214 17.09 15.80 -20.68
CA GLN A 214 16.69 17.04 -20.01
C GLN A 214 15.23 17.39 -20.38
N ILE A 215 14.59 18.07 -19.44
CA ILE A 215 13.15 18.33 -19.19
C ILE A 215 12.55 19.34 -20.17
N VAL A 216 11.32 19.10 -20.64
CA VAL A 216 10.29 20.10 -21.03
C VAL A 216 8.90 19.48 -20.75
N GLU A 217 7.97 20.29 -20.20
CA GLU A 217 6.56 20.00 -19.90
C GLU A 217 5.67 19.93 -21.16
N GLU A 218 4.41 19.50 -20.95
CA GLU A 218 3.22 19.61 -21.84
C GLU A 218 3.18 18.60 -23.03
N ASP A 219 2.09 17.91 -23.39
CA ASP A 219 0.66 18.25 -23.35
C ASP A 219 -0.23 17.01 -23.10
N GLU A 220 -1.38 17.26 -22.46
CA GLU A 220 -2.57 16.39 -22.51
C GLU A 220 -3.02 16.20 -23.96
N ILE A 221 -3.22 14.95 -24.38
CA ILE A 221 -3.87 14.65 -25.67
C ILE A 221 -5.38 14.76 -25.45
N THR A 222 -5.93 15.93 -25.76
CA THR A 222 -7.36 16.19 -25.91
C THR A 222 -7.81 15.64 -27.28
N ILE A 223 -8.87 14.84 -27.30
CA ILE A 223 -9.53 14.41 -28.54
C ILE A 223 -10.82 15.22 -28.65
N ASP A 224 -10.94 16.03 -29.70
CA ASP A 224 -12.09 16.91 -29.91
C ASP A 224 -13.34 16.12 -30.34
N PRO A 225 -14.54 16.39 -29.78
CA PRO A 225 -15.76 15.68 -30.13
C PRO A 225 -16.35 16.12 -31.48
N ILE A 226 -16.73 15.18 -32.34
CA ILE A 226 -17.55 15.41 -33.54
C ILE A 226 -19.01 15.58 -33.10
N LEU A 227 -19.70 16.63 -33.56
CA LEU A 227 -21.12 16.90 -33.29
C LEU A 227 -21.97 16.48 -34.50
N VAL A 228 -23.04 15.72 -34.25
CA VAL A 228 -24.02 15.33 -35.29
C VAL A 228 -25.27 16.23 -35.17
N VAL A 229 -25.67 16.88 -36.27
CA VAL A 229 -26.83 17.78 -36.31
C VAL A 229 -27.98 17.13 -37.08
N VAL A 230 -29.20 17.18 -36.53
CA VAL A 230 -30.41 16.59 -37.13
C VAL A 230 -31.51 17.64 -37.27
N VAL A 231 -32.08 17.78 -38.47
CA VAL A 231 -33.10 18.81 -38.81
C VAL A 231 -34.47 18.17 -39.04
N TYR A 232 -35.48 18.71 -38.34
CA TYR A 232 -36.88 18.25 -38.41
C TYR A 232 -37.82 19.37 -38.87
N ASP A 233 -38.79 19.04 -39.74
CA ASP A 233 -39.88 19.95 -40.14
C ASP A 233 -40.99 20.03 -39.07
N ASP A 234 -42.03 20.84 -39.30
CA ASP A 234 -43.16 21.09 -38.39
C ASP A 234 -43.89 19.82 -37.92
N ASP A 235 -43.90 18.78 -38.75
CA ASP A 235 -44.47 17.46 -38.43
C ASP A 235 -43.47 16.47 -37.80
N ILE A 236 -42.27 16.92 -37.40
CA ILE A 236 -41.21 16.13 -36.74
C ILE A 236 -40.70 14.98 -37.64
N SER A 237 -40.71 15.20 -38.96
CA SER A 237 -40.10 14.29 -39.94
C SER A 237 -38.70 14.77 -40.33
N PRO A 238 -37.72 13.86 -40.55
CA PRO A 238 -36.37 14.28 -40.92
C PRO A 238 -36.34 14.93 -42.30
N ALA A 239 -35.71 16.10 -42.41
CA ALA A 239 -35.66 16.86 -43.65
C ALA A 239 -34.52 16.37 -44.54
N ASP A 240 -34.83 15.57 -45.57
CA ASP A 240 -33.86 15.02 -46.53
C ASP A 240 -33.43 16.07 -47.58
N SER A 241 -32.15 16.10 -47.91
CA SER A 241 -31.56 16.87 -49.02
C SER A 241 -31.75 18.39 -48.92
N LEU A 242 -31.81 18.92 -47.70
CA LEU A 242 -31.90 20.35 -47.39
C LEU A 242 -30.49 20.96 -47.33
N ASP A 243 -30.29 22.09 -48.01
CA ASP A 243 -29.00 22.83 -47.99
C ASP A 243 -28.98 23.77 -46.78
N VAL A 244 -28.07 23.50 -45.86
CA VAL A 244 -27.91 24.21 -44.59
C VAL A 244 -26.58 24.97 -44.61
N THR A 245 -26.64 26.28 -44.40
CA THR A 245 -25.44 27.12 -44.36
C THR A 245 -25.06 27.46 -42.92
N ILE A 246 -23.82 27.11 -42.54
CA ILE A 246 -23.22 27.45 -41.23
C ILE A 246 -21.86 28.11 -41.49
N ASN A 247 -21.69 29.36 -41.05
CA ASN A 247 -20.43 30.11 -41.16
C ASN A 247 -19.79 30.05 -42.58
N GLU A 248 -20.61 30.35 -43.61
CA GLU A 248 -20.23 30.37 -45.03
C GLU A 248 -19.83 29.01 -45.64
N LYS A 249 -20.10 27.90 -44.93
CA LYS A 249 -19.95 26.53 -45.45
C LYS A 249 -21.30 25.86 -45.61
N HIS A 250 -21.46 25.15 -46.73
CA HIS A 250 -22.69 24.47 -47.12
C HIS A 250 -22.65 23.00 -46.75
N PHE A 251 -23.74 22.51 -46.17
CA PHE A 251 -23.93 21.12 -45.77
C PHE A 251 -25.30 20.66 -46.26
N LEU A 252 -25.36 19.49 -46.92
CA LEU A 252 -26.63 18.87 -47.28
C LEU A 252 -27.01 17.83 -46.24
N THR A 253 -28.25 17.87 -45.78
CA THR A 253 -28.80 16.80 -44.94
C THR A 253 -28.96 15.52 -45.74
N ASP A 254 -28.69 14.37 -45.12
CA ASP A 254 -28.94 13.06 -45.72
C ASP A 254 -30.40 12.60 -45.57
N THR A 255 -30.71 11.36 -45.98
CA THR A 255 -32.07 10.81 -45.93
C THR A 255 -32.66 10.69 -44.51
N ASN A 256 -31.84 10.86 -43.47
CA ASN A 256 -32.25 10.88 -42.07
C ASN A 256 -32.22 12.30 -41.48
N GLY A 257 -32.04 13.32 -42.31
CA GLY A 257 -31.95 14.72 -41.88
C GLY A 257 -30.64 15.07 -41.17
N GLU A 258 -29.59 14.26 -41.30
CA GLU A 258 -28.35 14.37 -40.51
C GLU A 258 -27.16 14.94 -41.32
N PHE A 259 -26.24 15.63 -40.62
CA PHE A 259 -24.89 15.94 -41.10
C PHE A 259 -23.90 16.16 -39.94
N GLU A 260 -22.59 15.97 -40.18
CA GLU A 260 -21.53 16.05 -39.16
C GLU A 260 -20.74 17.36 -39.22
N VAL A 261 -20.46 17.96 -38.07
CA VAL A 261 -19.68 19.20 -37.92
C VAL A 261 -18.75 19.16 -36.70
N TYR A 262 -17.62 19.88 -36.77
CA TYR A 262 -16.66 19.96 -35.67
C TYR A 262 -17.12 21.01 -34.62
N ALA A 263 -17.12 20.63 -33.34
CA ALA A 263 -17.75 21.38 -32.25
C ALA A 263 -17.23 22.82 -32.07
N ASP A 264 -15.97 23.10 -32.40
CA ASP A 264 -15.33 24.42 -32.24
C ASP A 264 -15.77 25.48 -33.28
N SER A 265 -16.76 25.17 -34.12
CA SER A 265 -17.20 26.03 -35.23
C SER A 265 -18.66 26.48 -35.19
N ILE A 266 -19.35 26.39 -34.04
CA ILE A 266 -20.77 26.75 -33.90
C ILE A 266 -20.96 27.86 -32.87
N ASP A 267 -21.29 29.07 -33.33
CA ASP A 267 -21.81 30.14 -32.46
C ASP A 267 -23.35 30.09 -32.52
N ALA A 268 -24.03 30.32 -31.39
CA ALA A 268 -25.45 30.01 -31.20
C ALA A 268 -26.42 30.89 -32.05
N THR A 269 -25.93 31.62 -33.04
CA THR A 269 -26.69 32.57 -33.86
C THR A 269 -26.38 32.56 -35.37
N SER A 270 -25.74 31.52 -35.94
CA SER A 270 -25.41 31.51 -37.38
C SER A 270 -25.90 30.28 -38.16
N PHE A 271 -27.18 29.91 -37.98
CA PHE A 271 -27.89 28.99 -38.88
C PHE A 271 -28.76 29.78 -39.85
N ILE A 272 -28.49 29.70 -41.15
CA ILE A 272 -29.37 30.21 -42.21
C ILE A 272 -29.86 29.02 -43.02
N ILE A 273 -31.18 28.86 -43.09
CA ILE A 273 -31.88 27.87 -43.90
C ILE A 273 -32.87 28.68 -44.75
N ASP A 274 -32.64 28.74 -46.06
CA ASP A 274 -33.46 29.56 -46.95
C ASP A 274 -34.91 29.05 -46.97
N ASP A 275 -35.88 29.99 -46.94
CA ASP A 275 -37.34 29.80 -46.95
C ASP A 275 -38.03 29.19 -45.69
N TYR A 276 -37.31 28.93 -44.59
CA TYR A 276 -37.91 28.40 -43.34
C TYR A 276 -37.56 29.21 -42.07
N LYS A 277 -38.44 29.21 -41.06
CA LYS A 277 -38.21 29.88 -39.77
C LYS A 277 -37.87 28.85 -38.67
N ILE A 278 -36.71 29.00 -38.03
CA ILE A 278 -36.26 28.15 -36.92
C ILE A 278 -37.14 28.42 -35.68
N ILE A 279 -37.82 27.38 -35.19
CA ILE A 279 -38.72 27.45 -34.02
C ILE A 279 -37.94 27.22 -32.73
N LYS A 280 -37.05 26.23 -32.72
CA LYS A 280 -36.36 25.77 -31.50
C LYS A 280 -35.10 24.97 -31.83
N THR A 281 -34.06 25.14 -31.01
CA THR A 281 -32.88 24.27 -30.98
C THR A 281 -32.77 23.58 -29.62
N LYS A 282 -32.33 22.32 -29.61
CA LYS A 282 -32.11 21.55 -28.37
C LYS A 282 -30.83 20.72 -28.48
N TYR A 283 -29.94 20.87 -27.52
CA TYR A 283 -28.68 20.16 -27.46
C TYR A 283 -28.77 18.99 -26.46
N ASP A 284 -28.25 17.83 -26.84
CA ASP A 284 -28.12 16.66 -25.97
C ASP A 284 -26.65 16.39 -25.62
N TYR A 285 -26.31 16.65 -24.36
CA TYR A 285 -24.93 16.61 -23.87
C TYR A 285 -24.38 15.20 -23.62
N GLN A 286 -25.22 14.15 -23.61
CA GLN A 286 -24.75 12.79 -23.35
C GLN A 286 -24.24 12.08 -24.61
N ASP A 287 -24.85 12.35 -25.77
CA ASP A 287 -24.57 11.62 -27.01
C ASP A 287 -23.99 12.52 -28.12
N ASN A 288 -23.78 13.81 -27.86
CA ASN A 288 -23.17 14.77 -28.78
C ASN A 288 -24.01 15.03 -30.06
N TYR A 289 -25.32 15.26 -29.87
CA TYR A 289 -26.31 15.58 -30.92
C TYR A 289 -26.91 16.98 -30.72
N MET A 290 -27.23 17.65 -31.84
CA MET A 290 -27.98 18.91 -31.86
C MET A 290 -29.22 18.81 -32.77
N PHE A 291 -30.40 19.14 -32.23
CA PHE A 291 -31.68 19.07 -32.94
C PHE A 291 -32.23 20.46 -33.30
N VAL A 292 -32.67 20.63 -34.54
CA VAL A 292 -33.22 21.90 -35.07
C VAL A 292 -34.63 21.67 -35.63
N TYR A 293 -35.61 22.48 -35.21
CA TYR A 293 -37.02 22.38 -35.62
C TYR A 293 -37.48 23.62 -36.40
N ILE A 294 -38.17 23.44 -37.54
CA ILE A 294 -38.67 24.50 -38.45
C ILE A 294 -40.20 24.44 -38.64
N SER A 295 -40.91 25.53 -39.00
CA SER A 295 -42.38 25.51 -39.29
C SER A 295 -42.83 26.38 -40.47
N ASN A 296 -43.89 25.93 -41.15
CA ASN A 296 -44.77 26.73 -42.02
C ASN A 296 -45.95 27.36 -41.25
N GLY A 297 -46.20 28.65 -41.47
CA GLY A 297 -47.27 29.40 -40.81
C GLY A 297 -48.55 29.52 -41.65
N ASN A 298 -49.71 29.18 -41.07
CA ASN A 298 -50.93 30.01 -41.07
C ASN A 298 -52.10 29.35 -40.27
N GLU A 299 -52.75 30.16 -39.45
CA GLU A 299 -53.88 29.86 -38.55
C GLU A 299 -55.27 30.19 -39.17
N GLU A 300 -56.36 29.71 -38.52
CA GLU A 300 -57.55 30.47 -38.07
C GLU A 300 -58.99 29.96 -38.40
N GLN A 301 -59.73 29.66 -37.31
CA GLN A 301 -61.11 30.12 -36.95
C GLN A 301 -62.36 29.46 -37.59
N ARG A 302 -63.59 29.39 -37.03
CA ARG A 302 -64.28 29.58 -35.73
C ARG A 302 -65.78 29.18 -35.90
N ASN A 303 -66.38 28.60 -34.84
CA ASN A 303 -67.75 28.80 -34.27
C ASN A 303 -69.09 28.55 -35.03
N LYS A 304 -69.90 27.67 -34.38
CA LYS A 304 -71.31 27.80 -33.85
C LYS A 304 -72.52 27.91 -34.81
N GLY A 305 -73.48 27.00 -34.60
CA GLY A 305 -74.86 27.05 -35.13
C GLY A 305 -75.92 27.57 -34.15
N ALA A 306 -77.20 27.37 -34.52
CA ALA A 306 -78.39 27.13 -33.66
C ALA A 306 -79.73 27.22 -34.45
N ASN A 307 -80.62 26.23 -34.21
CA ASN A 307 -82.08 26.31 -33.95
C ASN A 307 -83.07 26.83 -35.03
N ILE A 308 -84.36 26.43 -35.16
CA ILE A 308 -85.30 25.44 -34.57
C ILE A 308 -86.64 25.58 -35.37
N GLU A 309 -87.37 24.47 -35.59
CA GLU A 309 -88.85 24.22 -35.56
C GLU A 309 -89.90 25.20 -36.17
N TYR A 310 -91.16 24.84 -36.53
CA TYR A 310 -91.94 23.60 -36.70
C TYR A 310 -93.15 23.94 -37.61
N THR A 311 -93.58 22.94 -38.37
CA THR A 311 -94.88 22.81 -39.07
C THR A 311 -96.00 22.37 -38.14
N GLU A 312 -97.24 22.84 -38.35
CA GLU A 312 -98.50 22.10 -38.11
C GLU A 312 -99.66 22.94 -38.69
N ASN A 313 -100.48 22.48 -39.62
CA ASN A 313 -101.68 21.70 -39.30
C ASN A 313 -102.26 21.05 -40.58
N PHE A 314 -101.47 20.18 -41.21
CA PHE A 314 -101.78 19.59 -42.52
C PHE A 314 -102.93 18.58 -42.44
N GLN A 315 -102.99 17.77 -41.36
CA GLN A 315 -104.01 16.74 -41.20
C GLN A 315 -105.42 17.32 -41.10
N THR A 316 -105.58 18.45 -40.40
CA THR A 316 -106.87 19.09 -40.20
C THR A 316 -107.44 19.65 -41.51
N VAL A 317 -106.60 20.31 -42.30
CA VAL A 317 -107.03 20.88 -43.60
C VAL A 317 -107.32 19.78 -44.62
N PHE A 318 -106.51 18.70 -44.66
CA PHE A 318 -106.77 17.55 -45.54
C PHE A 318 -108.07 16.83 -45.20
N ASN A 319 -108.31 16.52 -43.92
CA ASN A 319 -109.53 15.86 -43.48
C ASN A 319 -110.77 16.72 -43.74
N THR A 320 -110.66 18.05 -43.64
CA THR A 320 -111.76 18.98 -43.94
C THR A 320 -112.10 18.97 -45.42
N LEU A 321 -111.09 19.03 -46.30
CA LEU A 321 -111.28 19.01 -47.75
C LEU A 321 -111.84 17.67 -48.25
N GLU A 322 -111.41 16.53 -47.68
CA GLU A 322 -111.97 15.23 -48.02
C GLU A 322 -113.43 15.08 -47.53
N ALA A 323 -113.74 15.56 -46.34
CA ALA A 323 -115.12 15.58 -45.84
C ALA A 323 -116.04 16.45 -46.72
N GLU A 324 -115.58 17.64 -47.12
CA GLU A 324 -116.30 18.55 -48.02
C GLU A 324 -116.53 17.89 -49.40
N LYS A 325 -115.50 17.25 -49.96
CA LYS A 325 -115.58 16.50 -51.22
C LYS A 325 -116.63 15.39 -51.15
N GLN A 326 -116.65 14.62 -50.05
CA GLN A 326 -117.63 13.53 -49.86
C GLN A 326 -119.06 14.04 -49.74
N ILE A 327 -119.29 15.12 -48.98
CA ILE A 327 -120.60 15.75 -48.83
C ILE A 327 -121.13 16.25 -50.18
N LEU A 328 -120.26 16.91 -50.97
CA LEU A 328 -120.62 17.40 -52.29
C LEU A 328 -121.01 16.25 -53.23
N GLN A 329 -120.26 15.14 -53.22
CA GLN A 329 -120.56 13.96 -54.03
C GLN A 329 -121.94 13.36 -53.71
N GLU A 330 -122.25 13.18 -52.43
CA GLU A 330 -123.54 12.64 -51.97
C GLU A 330 -124.69 13.57 -52.36
N THR A 331 -124.49 14.89 -52.21
CA THR A 331 -125.47 15.93 -52.57
C THR A 331 -125.79 15.91 -54.07
N GLY A 332 -124.76 15.82 -54.93
CA GLY A 332 -124.95 15.71 -56.37
C GLY A 332 -125.70 14.44 -56.80
N VAL A 333 -125.48 13.31 -56.12
CA VAL A 333 -126.26 12.07 -56.36
C VAL A 333 -127.73 12.25 -55.96
N SER A 334 -128.01 12.90 -54.84
CA SER A 334 -129.38 13.17 -54.39
C SER A 334 -130.13 14.09 -55.35
N LEU A 335 -129.51 15.21 -55.75
CA LEU A 335 -130.08 16.16 -56.70
C LEU A 335 -130.43 15.51 -58.04
N ARG A 336 -129.55 14.65 -58.59
CA ARG A 336 -129.84 13.88 -59.81
C ARG A 336 -131.08 12.99 -59.68
N LYS A 337 -131.21 12.27 -58.57
CA LYS A 337 -132.38 11.40 -58.32
C LYS A 337 -133.67 12.21 -58.22
N GLU A 338 -133.61 13.39 -57.62
CA GLU A 338 -134.76 14.26 -57.44
C GLU A 338 -135.20 14.93 -58.75
N ILE A 339 -134.24 15.41 -59.55
CA ILE A 339 -134.47 15.88 -60.93
C ILE A 339 -135.15 14.79 -61.75
N GLN A 340 -134.65 13.55 -61.69
CA GLN A 340 -135.23 12.43 -62.45
C GLN A 340 -136.67 12.13 -62.03
N LYS A 341 -136.96 12.10 -60.72
CA LYS A 341 -138.34 11.93 -60.21
C LYS A 341 -139.29 13.04 -60.66
N ILE A 342 -138.83 14.29 -60.67
CA ILE A 342 -139.66 15.45 -61.06
C ILE A 342 -139.88 15.46 -62.58
N SER A 343 -138.86 15.15 -63.39
CA SER A 343 -139.02 14.96 -64.84
C SER A 343 -140.04 13.88 -65.18
N GLU A 344 -139.99 12.73 -64.50
CA GLU A 344 -140.95 11.64 -64.74
C GLU A 344 -142.40 12.01 -64.35
N LYS A 345 -142.59 12.88 -63.34
CA LYS A 345 -143.90 13.42 -62.98
C LYS A 345 -144.40 14.45 -64.00
N LEU A 346 -143.50 15.27 -64.56
CA LEU A 346 -143.81 16.29 -65.54
C LEU A 346 -144.34 15.71 -66.87
N ASP A 347 -143.83 14.56 -67.28
CA ASP A 347 -144.25 13.86 -68.51
C ASP A 347 -145.63 13.20 -68.39
N LYS A 348 -146.13 12.94 -67.17
CA LYS A 348 -147.39 12.20 -66.93
C LYS A 348 -148.59 13.08 -66.56
N ASP A 349 -148.39 14.35 -66.22
CA ASP A 349 -149.48 15.22 -65.71
C ASP A 349 -150.16 16.03 -66.84
N ALA A 350 -151.47 15.83 -67.02
CA ALA A 350 -152.28 16.46 -68.06
C ALA A 350 -152.84 17.85 -67.66
N ASN A 351 -152.55 18.34 -66.44
CA ASN A 351 -153.04 19.62 -65.94
C ASN A 351 -152.03 20.76 -66.16
N ALA A 352 -152.37 21.70 -67.06
CA ALA A 352 -151.50 22.79 -67.51
C ALA A 352 -150.99 23.73 -66.41
N LYS A 353 -151.70 23.86 -65.27
CA LYS A 353 -151.28 24.75 -64.17
C LYS A 353 -150.23 24.09 -63.26
N ASN A 354 -150.26 22.76 -63.11
CA ASN A 354 -149.28 22.00 -62.33
C ASN A 354 -147.96 21.80 -63.10
N LYS A 355 -148.05 21.61 -64.42
CA LYS A 355 -146.87 21.42 -65.27
C LYS A 355 -145.89 22.59 -65.19
N LYS A 356 -146.42 23.82 -65.22
CA LYS A 356 -145.61 25.05 -65.12
C LYS A 356 -144.92 25.24 -63.76
N ALA A 357 -145.51 24.73 -62.67
CA ALA A 357 -144.90 24.76 -61.34
C ALA A 357 -143.78 23.69 -61.21
N LEU A 358 -143.99 22.52 -61.80
CA LEU A 358 -142.98 21.44 -61.84
C LEU A 358 -141.78 21.80 -62.73
N GLU A 359 -141.98 22.48 -63.86
CA GLU A 359 -140.90 23.01 -64.73
C GLU A 359 -140.01 23.99 -63.97
N SER A 360 -140.59 24.94 -63.26
CA SER A 360 -139.82 25.94 -62.51
C SER A 360 -139.08 25.33 -61.30
N TYR A 361 -139.57 24.22 -60.75
CA TYR A 361 -138.87 23.47 -59.71
C TYR A 361 -137.71 22.63 -60.27
N LEU A 362 -137.90 22.01 -61.44
CA LEU A 362 -136.85 21.27 -62.15
C LEU A 362 -135.68 22.18 -62.54
N GLU A 363 -135.96 23.39 -63.02
CA GLU A 363 -134.94 24.38 -63.38
C GLU A 363 -134.06 24.73 -62.17
N ARG A 364 -134.66 25.00 -61.01
CA ARG A 364 -133.91 25.26 -59.76
C ARG A 364 -133.03 24.09 -59.34
N LEU A 365 -133.55 22.86 -59.39
CA LEU A 365 -132.78 21.67 -59.04
C LEU A 365 -131.59 21.47 -59.99
N THR A 366 -131.75 21.77 -61.28
CA THR A 366 -130.70 21.63 -62.28
C THR A 366 -129.58 22.66 -62.06
N THR A 367 -129.93 23.90 -61.71
CA THR A 367 -128.94 24.92 -61.33
C THR A 367 -128.15 24.49 -60.08
N SER A 368 -128.82 24.00 -59.04
CA SER A 368 -128.14 23.52 -57.82
C SER A 368 -127.23 22.31 -58.08
N LEU A 369 -127.53 21.46 -59.06
CA LEU A 369 -126.65 20.35 -59.43
C LEU A 369 -125.36 20.84 -60.08
N ILE A 370 -125.43 21.84 -60.98
CA ILE A 370 -124.26 22.42 -61.63
C ILE A 370 -123.33 23.09 -60.61
N GLU A 371 -123.90 23.87 -59.68
CA GLU A 371 -123.12 24.52 -58.61
C GLU A 371 -122.41 23.48 -57.72
N ASN A 372 -123.06 22.35 -57.44
CA ASN A 372 -122.49 21.28 -56.64
C ASN A 372 -121.33 20.55 -57.35
N GLU A 373 -121.43 20.29 -58.66
CA GLU A 373 -120.35 19.64 -59.43
C GLU A 373 -119.10 20.54 -59.54
N LEU A 374 -119.29 21.85 -59.75
CA LEU A 374 -118.19 22.83 -59.76
C LEU A 374 -117.45 22.88 -58.41
N ALA A 375 -118.18 22.86 -57.30
CA ALA A 375 -117.57 22.83 -55.97
C ALA A 375 -116.80 21.52 -55.72
N TYR A 376 -117.30 20.39 -56.23
CA TYR A 376 -116.64 19.09 -56.09
C TYR A 376 -115.28 19.06 -56.82
N GLU A 377 -115.21 19.58 -58.05
CA GLU A 377 -113.93 19.67 -58.79
C GLU A 377 -112.88 20.53 -58.07
N ASP A 378 -113.29 21.68 -57.50
CA ASP A 378 -112.38 22.56 -56.76
C ASP A 378 -111.84 21.88 -55.49
N ALA A 379 -112.70 21.19 -54.72
CA ALA A 379 -112.29 20.42 -53.56
C ALA A 379 -111.32 19.27 -53.93
N GLN A 380 -111.55 18.59 -55.04
CA GLN A 380 -110.67 17.52 -55.54
C GLN A 380 -109.30 18.05 -55.97
N TYR A 381 -109.25 19.21 -56.66
CA TYR A 381 -107.99 19.82 -57.07
C TYR A 381 -107.12 20.25 -55.87
N LYS A 382 -107.73 20.90 -54.87
CA LYS A 382 -107.03 21.32 -53.63
C LYS A 382 -106.43 20.15 -52.86
N THR A 383 -107.18 19.05 -52.76
CA THR A 383 -106.73 17.82 -52.08
C THR A 383 -105.49 17.21 -52.74
N ASN A 384 -105.45 17.17 -54.07
CA ASN A 384 -104.30 16.63 -54.82
C ASN A 384 -103.04 17.50 -54.69
N GLN A 385 -103.16 18.83 -54.74
CA GLN A 385 -102.03 19.73 -54.49
C GLN A 385 -101.42 19.52 -53.10
N MET A 386 -102.28 19.29 -52.12
CA MET A 386 -101.88 19.08 -50.74
C MET A 386 -101.06 17.79 -50.57
N MET A 387 -101.50 16.68 -51.18
CA MET A 387 -100.75 15.41 -51.16
C MET A 387 -99.36 15.49 -51.81
N SER A 388 -99.21 16.28 -52.87
CA SER A 388 -97.91 16.48 -53.53
C SER A 388 -96.91 17.17 -52.60
N ARG A 389 -97.33 18.20 -51.87
CA ARG A 389 -96.47 18.92 -50.90
C ARG A 389 -96.06 18.04 -49.71
N MET A 390 -96.94 17.14 -49.27
CA MET A 390 -96.65 16.23 -48.16
C MET A 390 -95.51 15.26 -48.48
N ARG A 391 -95.47 14.71 -49.70
CA ARG A 391 -94.37 13.82 -50.12
C ARG A 391 -93.02 14.53 -50.08
N THR A 392 -92.95 15.76 -50.57
CA THR A 392 -91.69 16.52 -50.58
C THR A 392 -91.17 16.82 -49.16
N GLN A 393 -92.05 17.04 -48.19
CA GLN A 393 -91.62 17.26 -46.80
C GLN A 393 -91.09 15.99 -46.12
N ILE A 394 -91.62 14.82 -46.46
CA ILE A 394 -91.17 13.54 -45.89
C ILE A 394 -89.75 13.22 -46.38
N ASP A 395 -89.47 13.33 -47.68
CA ASP A 395 -88.12 13.08 -48.22
C ASP A 395 -87.07 14.03 -47.60
N GLN A 396 -87.44 15.30 -47.35
CA GLN A 396 -86.55 16.26 -46.69
C GLN A 396 -86.25 15.89 -45.23
N GLN A 397 -87.21 15.30 -44.51
CA GLN A 397 -86.99 14.87 -43.13
C GLN A 397 -86.17 13.58 -43.04
N GLU A 398 -86.35 12.62 -43.95
CA GLU A 398 -85.53 11.41 -43.99
C GLU A 398 -84.05 11.74 -44.24
N THR A 399 -83.76 12.65 -45.17
CA THR A 399 -82.38 13.07 -45.46
C THR A 399 -81.72 13.78 -44.26
N ALA A 400 -82.49 14.57 -43.50
CA ALA A 400 -81.99 15.24 -42.31
C ALA A 400 -81.70 14.27 -41.16
N ILE A 401 -82.44 13.16 -41.05
CA ILE A 401 -82.21 12.14 -40.02
C ILE A 401 -80.91 11.37 -40.29
N GLU A 402 -80.63 11.01 -41.55
CA GLU A 402 -79.37 10.34 -41.91
C GLU A 402 -78.15 11.20 -41.58
N GLN A 403 -78.19 12.51 -41.86
CA GLN A 403 -77.09 13.43 -41.52
C GLN A 403 -76.86 13.55 -40.00
N ILE A 404 -77.93 13.54 -39.21
CA ILE A 404 -77.82 13.60 -37.73
C ILE A 404 -77.27 12.30 -37.16
N GLU A 405 -77.59 11.14 -37.75
CA GLU A 405 -77.02 9.85 -37.33
C GLU A 405 -75.52 9.77 -37.62
N GLU A 406 -75.08 10.30 -38.76
CA GLU A 406 -73.66 10.35 -39.14
C GLU A 406 -72.85 11.30 -38.23
N GLU A 407 -73.36 12.51 -37.94
CA GLU A 407 -72.74 13.44 -36.97
C GLU A 407 -72.66 12.84 -35.56
N LYS A 408 -73.67 12.03 -35.16
CA LYS A 408 -73.68 11.39 -33.85
C LYS A 408 -72.60 10.32 -33.71
N GLU A 409 -72.36 9.50 -34.74
CA GLU A 409 -71.26 8.52 -34.71
C GLU A 409 -69.90 9.22 -34.60
N GLU A 410 -69.70 10.32 -35.32
CA GLU A 410 -68.45 11.10 -35.25
C GLU A 410 -68.20 11.65 -33.83
N VAL A 411 -69.22 12.26 -33.20
CA VAL A 411 -69.12 12.76 -31.82
C VAL A 411 -68.89 11.63 -30.80
N GLU A 412 -69.49 10.45 -30.99
CA GLU A 412 -69.24 9.29 -30.12
C GLU A 412 -67.79 8.79 -30.22
N THR A 413 -67.18 8.82 -31.41
CA THR A 413 -65.77 8.45 -31.60
C THR A 413 -64.81 9.46 -30.95
N GLU A 414 -65.05 10.77 -31.08
CA GLU A 414 -64.25 11.79 -30.41
C GLU A 414 -64.31 11.64 -28.88
N ARG A 415 -65.50 11.41 -28.31
CA ARG A 415 -65.63 11.18 -26.86
C ARG A 415 -64.88 9.94 -26.39
N MET A 416 -64.83 8.88 -27.19
CA MET A 416 -64.05 7.69 -26.87
C MET A 416 -62.55 7.99 -26.88
N LEU A 417 -62.06 8.78 -27.84
CA LEU A 417 -60.66 9.21 -27.92
C LEU A 417 -60.25 10.04 -26.69
N TYR A 418 -61.07 11.02 -26.29
CA TYR A 418 -60.81 11.81 -25.08
C TYR A 418 -60.78 10.95 -23.81
N PHE A 419 -61.62 9.92 -23.73
CA PHE A 419 -61.61 8.99 -22.59
C PHE A 419 -60.30 8.19 -22.55
N ILE A 420 -59.81 7.71 -23.71
CA ILE A 420 -58.53 7.00 -23.80
C ILE A 420 -57.37 7.91 -23.38
N ILE A 421 -57.30 9.13 -23.91
CA ILE A 421 -56.25 10.10 -23.55
C ILE A 421 -56.27 10.41 -22.05
N ALA A 422 -57.46 10.59 -21.46
CA ALA A 422 -57.60 10.82 -20.03
C ALA A 422 -57.08 9.63 -19.21
N THR A 423 -57.40 8.40 -19.62
CA THR A 423 -56.91 7.19 -18.91
C THR A 423 -55.40 7.01 -19.02
N ILE A 424 -54.80 7.26 -20.19
CA ILE A 424 -53.35 7.21 -20.38
C ILE A 424 -52.65 8.28 -19.53
N SER A 425 -53.20 9.50 -19.51
CA SER A 425 -52.66 10.61 -18.70
C SER A 425 -52.69 10.28 -17.21
N LEU A 426 -53.79 9.68 -16.72
CA LEU A 426 -53.92 9.27 -15.32
C LEU A 426 -52.93 8.15 -14.97
N PHE A 427 -52.69 7.22 -15.90
CA PHE A 427 -51.71 6.16 -15.75
C PHE A 427 -50.26 6.70 -15.72
N LEU A 428 -49.94 7.66 -16.59
CA LEU A 428 -48.63 8.33 -16.60
C LEU A 428 -48.40 9.13 -15.31
N ILE A 429 -49.41 9.85 -14.81
CA ILE A 429 -49.34 10.54 -13.53
C ILE A 429 -49.08 9.54 -12.39
N PHE A 430 -49.74 8.38 -12.41
CA PHE A 430 -49.50 7.33 -11.42
C PHE A 430 -48.09 6.75 -11.49
N ILE A 431 -47.56 6.48 -12.69
CA ILE A 431 -46.17 6.05 -12.88
C ILE A 431 -45.20 7.11 -12.38
N PHE A 432 -45.42 8.38 -12.74
CA PHE A 432 -44.58 9.49 -12.31
C PHE A 432 -44.59 9.65 -10.80
N TYR A 433 -45.77 9.54 -10.16
CA TYR A 433 -45.90 9.56 -8.71
C TYR A 433 -45.14 8.41 -8.04
N LYS A 434 -45.29 7.18 -8.54
CA LYS A 434 -44.59 6.01 -8.01
C LYS A 434 -43.07 6.12 -8.17
N ASN A 435 -42.61 6.60 -9.33
CA ASN A 435 -41.18 6.84 -9.58
C ASN A 435 -40.63 7.97 -8.72
N SER A 436 -41.40 9.04 -8.50
CA SER A 436 -41.02 10.14 -7.61
C SER A 436 -40.90 9.69 -6.16
N GLN A 437 -41.81 8.84 -5.67
CA GLN A 437 -41.67 8.23 -4.34
C GLN A 437 -40.43 7.33 -4.25
N LYS A 438 -40.19 6.47 -5.24
CA LYS A 438 -39.01 5.61 -5.26
C LYS A 438 -37.70 6.41 -5.28
N LEU A 439 -37.65 7.50 -6.04
CA LEU A 439 -36.51 8.43 -6.05
C LEU A 439 -36.30 9.11 -4.69
N LYS A 440 -37.39 9.44 -3.99
CA LYS A 440 -37.30 10.01 -2.63
C LYS A 440 -36.74 9.00 -1.64
N GLU A 441 -37.25 7.76 -1.64
CA GLU A 441 -36.75 6.68 -0.79
C GLU A 441 -35.26 6.39 -1.07
N GLN A 442 -34.87 6.29 -2.34
CA GLN A 442 -33.46 6.12 -2.73
C GLN A 442 -32.56 7.29 -2.29
N ARG A 443 -33.08 8.52 -2.30
CA ARG A 443 -32.35 9.70 -1.84
C ARG A 443 -32.16 9.68 -0.32
N ASP A 444 -33.20 9.34 0.42
CA ASP A 444 -33.16 9.27 1.89
C ASP A 444 -32.20 8.15 2.34
N ASP A 445 -32.24 6.98 1.70
CA ASP A 445 -31.30 5.87 1.92
C ASP A 445 -29.85 6.29 1.61
N LEU A 446 -29.63 7.00 0.50
CA LEU A 446 -28.30 7.48 0.11
C LEU A 446 -27.75 8.48 1.13
N GLN A 447 -28.60 9.33 1.70
CA GLN A 447 -28.20 10.27 2.75
C GLN A 447 -27.79 9.53 4.03
N GLU A 448 -28.57 8.54 4.48
CA GLU A 448 -28.22 7.72 5.65
C GLU A 448 -26.90 6.94 5.45
N ILE A 449 -26.70 6.36 4.26
CA ILE A 449 -25.44 5.67 3.93
C ILE A 449 -24.27 6.65 3.96
N THR A 450 -24.45 7.86 3.42
CA THR A 450 -23.40 8.88 3.38
C THR A 450 -23.01 9.33 4.80
N GLU A 451 -23.98 9.56 5.69
CA GLU A 451 -23.71 9.91 7.09
C GLU A 451 -22.96 8.80 7.85
N ARG A 452 -23.34 7.52 7.65
CA ARG A 452 -22.61 6.39 8.22
C ARG A 452 -21.20 6.24 7.64
N LEU A 453 -21.03 6.52 6.35
CA LEU A 453 -19.73 6.47 5.69
C LEU A 453 -18.81 7.57 6.22
N GLU A 454 -19.33 8.76 6.48
CA GLU A 454 -18.60 9.88 7.08
C GLU A 454 -18.12 9.52 8.50
N GLN A 455 -19.00 8.96 9.34
CA GLN A 455 -18.61 8.50 10.68
C GLN A 455 -17.56 7.39 10.64
N ALA A 456 -17.74 6.38 9.79
CA ALA A 456 -16.77 5.30 9.66
C ALA A 456 -15.41 5.80 9.12
N LYS A 457 -15.43 6.78 8.21
CA LYS A 457 -14.22 7.46 7.72
C LYS A 457 -13.51 8.18 8.86
N ASP A 458 -14.23 8.94 9.69
CA ASP A 458 -13.65 9.69 10.81
C ASP A 458 -13.04 8.74 11.86
N ASP A 459 -13.71 7.64 12.20
CA ASP A 459 -13.16 6.62 13.09
C ASP A 459 -11.89 5.97 12.54
N VAL A 460 -11.85 5.69 11.24
CA VAL A 460 -10.65 5.15 10.57
C VAL A 460 -9.51 6.17 10.56
N VAL A 461 -9.79 7.44 10.29
CA VAL A 461 -8.77 8.51 10.33
C VAL A 461 -8.19 8.63 11.74
N LYS A 462 -9.04 8.68 12.77
CA LYS A 462 -8.58 8.74 14.16
C LYS A 462 -7.73 7.53 14.55
N SER A 463 -8.17 6.32 14.20
CA SER A 463 -7.40 5.09 14.45
C SER A 463 -6.06 5.09 13.71
N HIS A 464 -6.00 5.68 12.51
CA HIS A 464 -4.76 5.82 11.76
C HIS A 464 -3.79 6.80 12.43
N GLU A 465 -4.27 7.94 12.91
CA GLU A 465 -3.45 8.92 13.65
C GLU A 465 -2.88 8.30 14.94
N GLU A 466 -3.70 7.62 15.74
CA GLU A 466 -3.25 6.92 16.94
C GLU A 466 -2.18 5.85 16.63
N MET A 467 -2.35 5.10 15.53
CA MET A 467 -1.37 4.12 15.08
C MET A 467 -0.02 4.76 14.71
N LEU A 468 -0.04 5.92 14.05
CA LEU A 468 1.17 6.67 13.72
C LEU A 468 1.87 7.14 15.00
N SER A 469 1.14 7.65 15.99
CA SER A 469 1.70 8.02 17.30
C SER A 469 2.34 6.82 18.01
N VAL A 470 1.68 5.66 18.06
CA VAL A 470 2.26 4.42 18.63
C VAL A 470 3.56 4.05 17.94
N LYS A 471 3.59 4.12 16.61
CA LYS A 471 4.77 3.80 15.81
C LYS A 471 5.91 4.75 16.11
N ASP A 472 5.66 6.04 16.16
CA ASP A 472 6.68 7.06 16.41
C ASP A 472 7.26 6.93 17.82
N ILE A 473 6.42 6.73 18.83
CA ILE A 473 6.84 6.43 20.21
C ILE A 473 7.63 5.12 20.23
N GLY A 474 7.15 4.08 19.55
CA GLY A 474 7.82 2.79 19.42
C GLY A 474 9.22 2.89 18.81
N GLN A 475 9.40 3.76 17.81
CA GLN A 475 10.72 4.06 17.24
C GLN A 475 11.63 4.73 18.27
N LYS A 476 11.14 5.71 19.03
CA LYS A 476 11.89 6.34 20.13
C LYS A 476 12.34 5.32 21.16
N PHE A 477 11.46 4.38 21.57
CA PHE A 477 11.83 3.26 22.45
C PHE A 477 13.03 2.50 21.90
N THR A 478 12.95 2.05 20.64
CA THR A 478 13.99 1.19 20.05
C THR A 478 15.31 1.90 19.72
N ALA A 479 15.30 3.23 19.56
CA ALA A 479 16.49 4.03 19.29
C ALA A 479 17.33 4.29 20.55
N THR A 480 16.69 4.25 21.72
CA THR A 480 17.32 4.54 23.01
C THR A 480 18.05 3.30 23.55
N LEU A 481 19.38 3.40 23.66
CA LEU A 481 20.21 2.41 24.36
C LEU A 481 20.46 2.75 25.83
N ASP A 482 20.05 3.95 26.27
CA ASP A 482 20.17 4.42 27.65
C ASP A 482 18.80 4.83 28.21
N PHE A 483 18.10 3.84 28.76
CA PHE A 483 16.80 4.03 29.39
C PHE A 483 16.86 4.93 30.62
N GLU A 484 18.01 5.05 31.28
CA GLU A 484 18.12 5.90 32.47
C GLU A 484 17.98 7.36 32.07
N THR A 485 18.64 7.78 30.99
CA THR A 485 18.66 9.18 30.55
C THR A 485 17.36 9.61 29.85
N HIS A 486 16.69 8.70 29.13
CA HIS A 486 15.56 9.04 28.25
C HIS A 486 14.18 8.57 28.73
N MET A 487 14.07 8.04 29.95
CA MET A 487 12.77 7.59 30.48
C MET A 487 11.75 8.73 30.55
N LEU A 488 12.20 9.95 30.89
CA LEU A 488 11.36 11.14 30.95
C LEU A 488 10.75 11.48 29.59
N ASP A 489 11.57 11.53 28.54
CA ASP A 489 11.12 11.81 27.17
C ASP A 489 10.12 10.75 26.67
N LEU A 490 10.37 9.48 27.01
CA LEU A 490 9.50 8.36 26.68
C LEU A 490 8.17 8.46 27.42
N GLN A 491 8.20 8.81 28.71
CA GLN A 491 7.00 9.00 29.48
C GLN A 491 6.16 10.16 28.95
N GLU A 492 6.76 11.32 28.68
CA GLU A 492 6.07 12.48 28.10
C GLU A 492 5.36 12.08 26.80
N SER A 493 6.08 11.37 25.92
CA SER A 493 5.52 10.89 24.65
C SER A 493 4.36 9.89 24.86
N VAL A 494 4.40 9.04 25.89
CA VAL A 494 3.31 8.09 26.19
C VAL A 494 2.12 8.79 26.82
N SER A 495 2.35 9.77 27.71
CA SER A 495 1.29 10.57 28.36
C SER A 495 0.51 11.44 27.38
N GLU A 496 1.09 11.83 26.24
CA GLU A 496 0.37 12.50 25.14
C GLU A 496 -0.69 11.59 24.49
N LEU A 497 -0.46 10.26 24.50
CA LEU A 497 -1.31 9.28 23.82
C LEU A 497 -2.27 8.56 24.78
N LEU A 498 -1.85 8.35 26.03
CA LEU A 498 -2.61 7.60 27.02
C LEU A 498 -2.73 8.39 28.34
N PRO A 499 -3.93 8.42 28.95
CA PRO A 499 -4.11 9.07 30.26
C PRO A 499 -3.36 8.27 31.34
N ALA A 500 -2.28 8.85 31.83
CA ALA A 500 -1.41 8.24 32.85
C ALA A 500 -0.97 9.30 33.86
N ASP A 501 -1.32 9.10 35.12
CA ASP A 501 -0.74 9.86 36.24
C ASP A 501 0.61 9.25 36.67
N THR A 502 0.78 7.94 36.46
CA THR A 502 2.02 7.21 36.73
C THR A 502 2.35 6.32 35.54
N PHE A 503 3.60 6.37 35.07
CA PHE A 503 4.11 5.50 34.02
C PHE A 503 5.53 5.06 34.37
N GLY A 504 5.86 3.80 34.12
CA GLY A 504 7.19 3.30 34.42
C GLY A 504 7.51 1.99 33.72
N ILE A 505 8.80 1.75 33.51
CA ILE A 505 9.32 0.48 33.02
C ILE A 505 10.22 -0.11 34.10
N GLY A 506 9.85 -1.28 34.58
CA GLY A 506 10.64 -2.07 35.52
C GLY A 506 11.52 -3.04 34.76
N VAL A 507 12.83 -2.85 34.78
CA VAL A 507 13.79 -3.75 34.14
C VAL A 507 14.15 -4.88 35.10
N TYR A 508 14.13 -6.13 34.65
CA TYR A 508 14.44 -7.25 35.52
C TYR A 508 15.94 -7.41 35.74
N ASN A 509 16.36 -7.29 37.00
CA ASN A 509 17.71 -7.64 37.44
C ASN A 509 17.74 -9.12 37.82
N THR A 510 18.40 -9.92 36.98
CA THR A 510 18.52 -11.38 37.15
C THR A 510 19.38 -11.78 38.35
N LEU A 511 20.38 -10.98 38.72
CA LEU A 511 21.28 -11.26 39.85
C LEU A 511 20.57 -11.04 41.19
N GLU A 512 19.82 -9.95 41.28
CA GLU A 512 19.19 -9.51 42.52
C GLU A 512 17.71 -9.93 42.66
N ARG A 513 17.17 -10.61 41.64
CA ARG A 513 15.77 -11.07 41.56
C ARG A 513 14.77 -9.97 41.90
N ARG A 514 14.91 -8.83 41.23
CA ARG A 514 14.05 -7.66 41.44
C ARG A 514 13.80 -6.90 40.14
N LEU A 515 12.68 -6.20 40.10
CA LEU A 515 12.33 -5.24 39.06
C LEU A 515 12.84 -3.87 39.50
N GLU A 516 13.67 -3.25 38.67
CA GLU A 516 14.22 -1.93 38.91
C GLU A 516 13.49 -0.90 38.04
N PHE A 517 12.81 0.04 38.69
CA PHE A 517 12.18 1.19 38.07
C PHE A 517 13.10 2.39 38.27
N ARG A 518 13.54 2.99 37.17
CA ARG A 518 14.43 4.14 37.18
C ARG A 518 13.73 5.32 36.54
N ASN A 519 13.82 6.48 37.19
CA ASN A 519 13.22 7.73 36.71
C ASN A 519 11.73 7.57 36.36
N GLN A 520 10.99 6.89 37.24
CA GLN A 520 9.54 6.75 37.14
C GLN A 520 8.88 8.05 37.58
N ILE A 521 7.96 8.62 36.81
CA ILE A 521 7.16 9.73 37.33
C ILE A 521 5.92 9.12 37.99
N SER A 522 5.73 9.49 39.25
CA SER A 522 4.58 9.15 40.07
C SER A 522 3.82 10.42 40.48
N ASP A 523 2.73 10.25 41.20
CA ASP A 523 1.93 11.34 41.76
C ASP A 523 2.70 12.27 42.70
N SER A 524 3.80 11.80 43.28
CA SER A 524 4.70 12.57 44.16
C SER A 524 5.83 13.29 43.42
N GLY A 525 5.94 13.12 42.09
CA GLY A 525 7.01 13.66 41.27
C GLY A 525 7.91 12.58 40.67
N LEU A 526 9.14 12.94 40.33
CA LEU A 526 10.12 12.00 39.77
C LEU A 526 10.72 11.10 40.86
N ASP A 527 10.38 9.83 40.83
CA ASP A 527 11.06 8.79 41.60
C ASP A 527 12.30 8.31 40.82
N THR A 528 13.47 8.77 41.26
CA THR A 528 14.74 8.50 40.58
C THR A 528 15.11 7.00 40.60
N TYR A 529 14.74 6.29 41.67
CA TYR A 529 14.92 4.84 41.77
C TYR A 529 13.91 4.21 42.73
N PHE A 530 13.25 3.16 42.25
CA PHE A 530 12.40 2.27 43.02
C PHE A 530 12.65 0.83 42.59
N SER A 531 12.54 -0.14 43.51
CA SER A 531 12.71 -1.54 43.15
C SER A 531 11.82 -2.46 43.96
N GLU A 532 11.32 -3.50 43.32
CA GLU A 532 10.51 -4.52 43.97
C GLU A 532 11.07 -5.91 43.70
N SER A 533 11.20 -6.73 44.74
CA SER A 533 11.55 -8.14 44.57
C SER A 533 10.44 -8.87 43.82
N ILE A 534 10.81 -9.71 42.85
CA ILE A 534 9.84 -10.59 42.17
C ILE A 534 9.28 -11.67 43.11
N ASP A 535 9.92 -11.88 44.26
CA ASP A 535 9.46 -12.82 45.29
C ASP A 535 8.46 -12.17 46.28
N ASN A 536 8.15 -10.88 46.11
CA ASN A 536 7.16 -10.18 46.93
C ASN A 536 5.73 -10.57 46.53
N ALA A 537 5.10 -11.42 47.34
CA ALA A 537 3.71 -11.87 47.14
C ALA A 537 2.65 -10.75 47.21
N TYR A 538 3.01 -9.56 47.70
CA TYR A 538 2.11 -8.40 47.79
C TYR A 538 2.30 -7.40 46.63
N SER A 539 3.19 -7.67 45.68
CA SER A 539 3.44 -6.78 44.54
C SER A 539 2.65 -7.22 43.30
N LEU A 540 1.87 -6.29 42.74
CA LEU A 540 1.17 -6.47 41.46
C LEU A 540 2.14 -6.56 40.28
N ALA A 541 3.24 -5.81 40.34
CA ALA A 541 4.33 -5.87 39.38
C ALA A 541 5.01 -7.25 39.36
N ALA A 542 5.34 -7.78 40.55
CA ALA A 542 5.89 -9.12 40.72
C ALA A 542 4.89 -10.19 40.26
N TRP A 543 3.60 -10.02 40.57
CA TRP A 543 2.55 -10.92 40.10
C TRP A 543 2.49 -10.96 38.57
N CYS A 544 2.46 -9.80 37.91
CA CYS A 544 2.45 -9.70 36.45
C CYS A 544 3.69 -10.36 35.84
N PHE A 545 4.88 -10.07 36.39
CA PHE A 545 6.14 -10.64 35.93
C PHE A 545 6.16 -12.17 36.04
N ASN A 546 5.76 -12.73 37.18
CA ASN A 546 5.82 -14.18 37.43
C ASN A 546 4.76 -14.99 36.66
N ASN A 547 3.61 -14.38 36.35
CA ASN A 547 2.55 -15.04 35.60
C ASN A 547 2.69 -14.86 34.08
N GLU A 548 3.55 -13.95 33.63
CA GLU A 548 3.79 -13.65 32.21
C GLU A 548 2.52 -13.22 31.45
N VAL A 549 1.57 -12.59 32.14
CA VAL A 549 0.27 -12.16 31.59
C VAL A 549 -0.02 -10.72 31.98
N GLU A 550 -0.70 -9.98 31.09
CA GLU A 550 -1.18 -8.63 31.38
C GLU A 550 -2.12 -8.60 32.61
N LEU A 551 -1.88 -7.65 33.49
CA LEU A 551 -2.72 -7.38 34.66
C LEU A 551 -3.42 -6.05 34.44
N ILE A 552 -4.75 -6.07 34.43
CA ILE A 552 -5.60 -4.91 34.24
C ILE A 552 -6.54 -4.81 35.44
N ILE A 553 -6.53 -3.64 36.09
CA ILE A 553 -7.36 -3.32 37.25
C ILE A 553 -8.05 -1.99 36.94
N ASN A 554 -9.38 -1.96 36.96
CA ASN A 554 -10.15 -0.75 36.71
C ASN A 554 -10.68 -0.13 38.02
N ASP A 555 -10.81 -0.93 39.09
CA ASP A 555 -11.12 -0.46 40.43
C ASP A 555 -10.21 -1.17 41.46
N TYR A 556 -9.09 -0.53 41.80
CA TYR A 556 -8.09 -1.07 42.72
C TYR A 556 -8.71 -1.51 44.05
N ASP A 557 -9.62 -0.72 44.63
CA ASP A 557 -10.16 -0.98 45.95
C ASP A 557 -11.04 -2.25 45.98
N LYS A 558 -11.57 -2.67 44.82
CA LYS A 558 -12.38 -3.88 44.67
C LYS A 558 -11.58 -5.07 44.14
N GLU A 559 -10.71 -4.85 43.17
CA GLU A 559 -10.12 -5.93 42.36
C GLU A 559 -8.74 -6.37 42.83
N ASN A 560 -7.99 -5.56 43.60
CA ASN A 560 -6.61 -5.91 43.98
C ASN A 560 -6.50 -7.28 44.68
N THR A 561 -7.53 -7.64 45.46
CA THR A 561 -7.57 -8.86 46.27
C THR A 561 -7.69 -10.13 45.44
N LEU A 562 -8.03 -10.01 44.15
CA LEU A 562 -8.04 -11.12 43.21
C LEU A 562 -6.63 -11.58 42.84
N TYR A 563 -5.64 -10.70 42.98
CA TYR A 563 -4.27 -10.93 42.51
C TYR A 563 -3.26 -11.04 43.65
N ILE A 564 -3.41 -10.24 44.71
CA ILE A 564 -2.48 -10.21 45.86
C ILE A 564 -3.21 -10.37 47.21
N PRO A 565 -2.58 -10.96 48.23
CA PRO A 565 -3.17 -11.09 49.56
C PRO A 565 -3.40 -9.72 50.23
N GLN A 566 -4.45 -9.59 51.03
CA GLN A 566 -4.70 -8.35 51.79
C GLN A 566 -3.59 -8.08 52.83
N THR A 567 -3.06 -6.87 52.83
CA THR A 567 -2.15 -6.37 53.86
C THR A 567 -2.93 -5.97 55.12
N LYS A 568 -2.33 -6.12 56.30
CA LYS A 568 -2.96 -5.74 57.59
C LYS A 568 -3.19 -4.23 57.74
N GLU A 569 -2.46 -3.41 56.99
CA GLU A 569 -2.71 -1.99 56.82
C GLU A 569 -3.37 -1.77 55.44
N LYS A 570 -4.56 -1.17 55.42
CA LYS A 570 -5.17 -0.65 54.18
C LYS A 570 -4.33 0.52 53.71
N SER A 571 -3.31 0.27 52.90
CA SER A 571 -2.66 1.32 52.13
C SER A 571 -3.69 1.81 51.11
N LEU A 572 -4.18 3.04 51.25
CA LEU A 572 -5.00 3.66 50.20
C LEU A 572 -4.06 3.92 49.00
N SER A 573 -4.13 3.06 47.98
CA SER A 573 -3.52 3.39 46.69
C SER A 573 -4.19 4.65 46.14
N VAL A 574 -3.36 5.62 45.76
CA VAL A 574 -3.79 6.86 45.12
C VAL A 574 -4.30 6.55 43.71
N ASN A 575 -3.65 5.64 43.00
CA ASN A 575 -4.10 5.13 41.71
C ASN A 575 -5.22 4.10 41.88
N LYS A 576 -6.28 4.26 41.07
CA LYS A 576 -7.50 3.45 41.08
C LYS A 576 -7.62 2.54 39.86
N SER A 577 -7.13 2.96 38.69
CA SER A 577 -6.97 2.09 37.52
C SER A 577 -5.48 1.86 37.24
N LEU A 578 -5.10 0.61 36.97
CA LEU A 578 -3.72 0.20 36.75
C LEU A 578 -3.64 -0.82 35.62
N ILE A 579 -2.61 -0.70 34.79
CA ILE A 579 -2.17 -1.75 33.88
C ILE A 579 -0.72 -2.09 34.20
N TYR A 580 -0.43 -3.38 34.30
CA TYR A 580 0.92 -3.92 34.19
C TYR A 580 0.98 -4.86 32.98
N MET A 581 1.98 -4.71 32.14
CA MET A 581 2.22 -5.62 31.02
C MET A 581 3.63 -6.21 31.10
N PRO A 582 3.79 -7.53 30.91
CA PRO A 582 5.10 -8.14 30.86
C PRO A 582 5.80 -7.75 29.56
N LEU A 583 7.09 -7.45 29.66
CA LEU A 583 7.96 -7.22 28.52
C LEU A 583 8.62 -8.54 28.16
N ILE A 584 8.23 -9.14 27.02
CA ILE A 584 8.62 -10.50 26.66
C ILE A 584 9.45 -10.50 25.38
N VAL A 585 10.65 -11.09 25.45
CA VAL A 585 11.54 -11.31 24.31
C VAL A 585 11.94 -12.77 24.27
N GLU A 586 11.74 -13.44 23.13
CA GLU A 586 12.07 -14.85 22.92
C GLU A 586 11.50 -15.80 24.01
N GLY A 587 10.30 -15.49 24.51
CA GLY A 587 9.63 -16.28 25.55
C GLY A 587 10.22 -16.10 26.96
N LYS A 588 10.98 -15.03 27.21
CA LYS A 588 11.47 -14.65 28.53
C LYS A 588 10.98 -13.25 28.89
N VAL A 589 10.52 -13.07 30.13
CA VAL A 589 10.18 -11.76 30.65
C VAL A 589 11.45 -11.00 31.01
N VAL A 590 11.71 -9.89 30.31
CA VAL A 590 12.87 -9.01 30.53
C VAL A 590 12.55 -7.83 31.45
N GLY A 591 11.27 -7.63 31.77
CA GLY A 591 10.79 -6.55 32.62
C GLY A 591 9.28 -6.42 32.56
N ILE A 592 8.78 -5.29 33.03
CA ILE A 592 7.36 -4.92 32.97
C ILE A 592 7.22 -3.44 32.57
N ILE A 593 6.10 -3.09 31.96
CA ILE A 593 5.68 -1.70 31.73
C ILE A 593 4.37 -1.48 32.48
N THR A 594 4.25 -0.34 33.14
CA THR A 594 3.06 0.01 33.91
C THR A 594 2.55 1.39 33.56
N MET A 595 1.23 1.52 33.61
CA MET A 595 0.51 2.77 33.43
C MET A 595 -0.64 2.81 34.43
N GLN A 596 -0.79 3.90 35.16
CA GLN A 596 -1.75 4.01 36.26
C GLN A 596 -2.36 5.40 36.33
N THR A 597 -3.56 5.47 36.88
CA THR A 597 -4.30 6.72 37.05
C THR A 597 -5.18 6.70 38.30
N LYS A 598 -5.47 7.89 38.83
CA LYS A 598 -6.35 8.13 39.98
C LYS A 598 -7.82 7.89 39.69
N GLU A 599 -8.22 7.88 38.43
CA GLU A 599 -9.61 7.64 38.02
C GLU A 599 -9.95 6.15 38.03
N VAL A 600 -11.18 5.81 38.40
CA VAL A 600 -11.75 4.46 38.31
C VAL A 600 -12.27 4.22 36.90
N ASP A 601 -12.15 2.99 36.39
CA ASP A 601 -12.69 2.52 35.11
C ASP A 601 -12.15 3.31 33.89
N LYS A 602 -10.90 3.75 33.97
CA LYS A 602 -10.29 4.60 32.95
C LYS A 602 -9.77 3.81 31.75
N TYR A 603 -9.28 2.60 31.96
CA TYR A 603 -8.61 1.84 30.92
C TYR A 603 -9.57 0.91 30.17
N LYS A 604 -9.81 1.26 28.91
CA LYS A 604 -10.64 0.49 27.97
C LYS A 604 -9.77 -0.31 27.00
N ASP A 605 -10.39 -1.16 26.19
CA ASP A 605 -9.72 -2.05 25.25
C ASP A 605 -8.74 -1.34 24.31
N ILE A 606 -9.07 -0.10 23.91
CA ILE A 606 -8.19 0.73 23.08
C ILE A 606 -6.89 1.10 23.83
N ASN A 607 -6.97 1.52 25.09
CA ASN A 607 -5.81 1.87 25.90
C ASN A 607 -4.90 0.66 26.13
N ILE A 608 -5.51 -0.49 26.38
CA ILE A 608 -4.80 -1.77 26.54
C ILE A 608 -4.09 -2.14 25.23
N SER A 609 -4.75 -2.02 24.09
CA SER A 609 -4.17 -2.35 22.77
C SER A 609 -3.00 -1.44 22.40
N ILE A 610 -3.11 -0.14 22.69
CA ILE A 610 -2.03 0.84 22.51
C ILE A 610 -0.85 0.48 23.42
N LEU A 611 -1.08 0.29 24.73
CA LEU A 611 -0.01 -0.05 25.67
C LEU A 611 0.64 -1.39 25.34
N LYS A 612 -0.10 -2.38 24.84
CA LYS A 612 0.43 -3.68 24.39
C LYS A 612 1.36 -3.54 23.19
N SER A 613 1.02 -2.65 22.27
CA SER A 613 1.87 -2.31 21.13
C SER A 613 3.16 -1.62 21.61
N LEU A 614 3.04 -0.65 22.52
CA LEU A 614 4.20 0.02 23.14
C LEU A 614 5.06 -0.96 23.96
N ALA A 615 4.46 -1.88 24.70
CA ALA A 615 5.13 -2.94 25.45
C ALA A 615 5.99 -3.81 24.53
N SER A 616 5.52 -4.08 23.30
CA SER A 616 6.31 -4.84 22.32
C SER A 616 7.58 -4.09 21.90
N TYR A 617 7.51 -2.78 21.68
CA TYR A 617 8.68 -1.95 21.40
C TYR A 617 9.60 -1.83 22.62
N ALA A 618 9.03 -1.58 23.80
CA ALA A 618 9.75 -1.49 25.06
C ALA A 618 10.48 -2.81 25.38
N SER A 619 9.90 -3.97 25.05
CA SER A 619 10.54 -5.28 25.25
C SER A 619 11.85 -5.39 24.47
N ILE A 620 11.83 -5.03 23.19
CA ILE A 620 13.02 -5.04 22.32
C ILE A 620 14.07 -4.08 22.87
N ALA A 621 13.63 -2.88 23.23
CA ALA A 621 14.53 -1.84 23.68
C ALA A 621 15.16 -2.16 25.05
N VAL A 622 14.39 -2.67 26.01
CA VAL A 622 14.91 -3.17 27.30
C VAL A 622 15.89 -4.32 27.09
N SER A 623 15.61 -5.24 26.17
CA SER A 623 16.55 -6.30 25.81
C SER A 623 17.85 -5.75 25.23
N ASN A 624 17.78 -4.73 24.37
CA ASN A 624 18.97 -4.06 23.82
C ASN A 624 19.76 -3.33 24.91
N TYR A 625 19.09 -2.68 25.85
CA TYR A 625 19.72 -2.01 27.00
C TYR A 625 20.47 -3.01 27.89
N ILE A 626 19.86 -4.13 28.26
CA ILE A 626 20.50 -5.19 29.05
C ILE A 626 21.75 -5.71 28.32
N ALA A 627 21.62 -6.02 27.04
CA ALA A 627 22.74 -6.51 26.22
C ALA A 627 23.87 -5.48 26.09
N TYR A 628 23.52 -4.20 25.89
CA TYR A 628 24.48 -3.11 25.82
C TYR A 628 25.23 -2.90 27.13
N LYS A 629 24.52 -2.95 28.27
CA LYS A 629 25.12 -2.83 29.61
C LYS A 629 26.11 -3.97 29.88
N GLU A 630 25.73 -5.22 29.61
CA GLU A 630 26.61 -6.38 29.76
C GLU A 630 27.86 -6.26 28.87
N LEU A 631 27.68 -5.84 27.61
CA LEU A 631 28.80 -5.61 26.68
C LEU A 631 29.74 -4.52 27.19
N LYS A 632 29.20 -3.41 27.70
CA LYS A 632 29.97 -2.28 28.24
C LYS A 632 30.78 -2.70 29.47
N GLU A 633 30.18 -3.46 30.38
CA GLU A 633 30.86 -4.00 31.57
C GLU A 633 31.99 -4.97 31.20
N LYS A 634 31.73 -5.90 30.27
CA LYS A 634 32.77 -6.82 29.78
C LYS A 634 33.91 -6.08 29.08
N ASN A 635 33.61 -5.11 28.22
CA ASN A 635 34.62 -4.29 27.57
C ASN A 635 35.46 -3.49 28.58
N LYS A 636 34.83 -2.96 29.63
CA LYS A 636 35.53 -2.28 30.73
C LYS A 636 36.49 -3.25 31.43
N SER A 637 36.02 -4.44 31.83
CA SER A 637 36.85 -5.46 32.48
C SER A 637 38.04 -5.90 31.62
N ILE A 638 37.85 -6.08 30.31
CA ILE A 638 38.91 -6.42 29.36
C ILE A 638 39.92 -5.27 29.25
N THR A 639 39.43 -4.04 29.13
CA THR A 639 40.26 -2.84 29.05
C THR A 639 41.11 -2.65 30.31
N ASP A 640 40.52 -2.84 31.49
CA ASP A 640 41.24 -2.73 32.77
C ASP A 640 42.30 -3.84 32.92
N SER A 641 42.02 -5.06 32.43
CA SER A 641 43.00 -6.15 32.37
C SER A 641 44.16 -5.84 31.43
N MET A 642 43.90 -5.25 30.26
CA MET A 642 44.95 -4.82 29.32
C MET A 642 45.78 -3.66 29.89
N ARG A 643 45.17 -2.72 30.62
CA ARG A 643 45.91 -1.65 31.31
C ARG A 643 46.85 -2.22 32.37
N TYR A 644 46.41 -3.22 33.13
CA TYR A 644 47.27 -3.91 34.08
C TYR A 644 48.44 -4.63 33.38
N ALA A 645 48.18 -5.31 32.26
CA ALA A 645 49.23 -5.91 31.44
C ALA A 645 50.23 -4.87 30.93
N LYS A 646 49.78 -3.67 30.53
CA LYS A 646 50.67 -2.54 30.17
C LYS A 646 51.55 -2.11 31.33
N THR A 647 51.05 -2.07 32.55
CA THR A 647 51.85 -1.76 33.74
C THR A 647 52.98 -2.78 33.92
N ILE A 648 52.68 -4.08 33.76
CA ILE A 648 53.70 -5.14 33.81
C ILE A 648 54.72 -4.98 32.68
N GLN A 649 54.25 -4.80 31.44
CA GLN A 649 55.13 -4.61 30.28
C GLN A 649 56.04 -3.39 30.46
N SER A 650 55.50 -2.26 30.91
CA SER A 650 56.28 -1.03 31.12
C SER A 650 57.34 -1.20 32.21
N ALA A 651 57.10 -2.06 33.21
CA ALA A 651 58.05 -2.32 34.29
C ALA A 651 59.23 -3.19 33.86
N ILE A 652 59.09 -4.01 32.80
CA ILE A 652 60.19 -4.83 32.28
C ILE A 652 61.08 -4.08 31.27
N LEU A 653 60.57 -2.99 30.69
CA LEU A 653 61.31 -2.17 29.72
C LEU A 653 62.37 -1.30 30.41
N PRO A 654 63.49 -1.00 29.74
CA PRO A 654 64.47 -0.05 30.25
C PRO A 654 63.86 1.33 30.51
N SER A 655 64.07 1.85 31.73
CA SER A 655 63.65 3.21 32.08
C SER A 655 64.43 4.26 31.28
N ASN A 656 63.81 5.43 31.02
CA ASN A 656 64.48 6.51 30.31
C ASN A 656 65.71 7.05 31.09
N SER A 657 65.68 7.04 32.42
CA SER A 657 66.85 7.41 33.24
C SER A 657 68.01 6.45 33.01
N LEU A 658 67.75 5.14 32.95
CA LEU A 658 68.79 4.15 32.68
C LEU A 658 69.46 4.38 31.30
N LEU A 659 68.69 4.77 30.28
CA LEU A 659 69.27 5.12 28.98
C LEU A 659 70.11 6.41 29.07
N LYS A 660 69.60 7.46 29.73
CA LYS A 660 70.32 8.73 29.93
C LYS A 660 71.64 8.57 30.67
N ASP A 661 71.71 7.65 31.64
CA ASP A 661 72.92 7.40 32.41
C ASP A 661 74.00 6.65 31.62
N ASN A 662 73.65 6.05 30.46
CA ASN A 662 74.53 5.16 29.71
C ASN A 662 74.88 5.64 28.29
N PHE A 663 74.15 6.61 27.75
CA PHE A 663 74.36 7.21 26.44
C PHE A 663 74.48 8.73 26.56
N GLU A 664 75.38 9.33 25.77
CA GLU A 664 75.60 10.79 25.79
C GLU A 664 74.36 11.55 25.30
N ASP A 665 73.79 11.08 24.18
CA ASP A 665 72.56 11.61 23.61
C ASP A 665 71.79 10.49 22.89
N HIS A 666 70.47 10.43 23.08
CA HIS A 666 69.61 9.41 22.48
C HIS A 666 68.17 9.88 22.38
N PHE A 667 67.39 9.24 21.49
CA PHE A 667 65.94 9.30 21.56
C PHE A 667 65.31 7.91 21.51
N LEU A 668 64.10 7.83 22.03
CA LEU A 668 63.22 6.68 21.93
C LEU A 668 61.85 7.14 21.43
N LEU A 669 61.47 6.66 20.25
CA LEU A 669 60.12 6.68 19.72
C LEU A 669 59.51 5.31 19.98
N TYR A 670 58.54 5.21 20.89
CA TYR A 670 57.86 3.96 21.23
C TYR A 670 56.35 4.20 21.27
N ARG A 671 55.64 3.71 20.25
CA ARG A 671 54.18 3.87 20.11
C ARG A 671 53.54 2.51 19.87
N SER A 672 52.81 2.03 20.87
CA SER A 672 51.99 0.83 20.73
C SER A 672 50.76 1.10 19.87
N LYS A 673 50.36 0.14 19.03
CA LYS A 673 49.12 0.16 18.26
C LYS A 673 47.91 0.01 19.17
N GLU A 674 48.00 -0.89 20.14
CA GLU A 674 46.97 -1.14 21.16
C GLU A 674 47.45 -0.68 22.54
N ILE A 675 46.78 -1.11 23.62
CA ILE A 675 47.19 -0.76 24.99
C ILE A 675 48.56 -1.36 25.34
N VAL A 676 48.85 -2.55 24.83
CA VAL A 676 50.13 -3.27 24.98
C VAL A 676 50.75 -3.54 23.62
N SER A 677 52.07 -3.71 23.59
CA SER A 677 52.87 -3.77 22.36
C SER A 677 53.45 -5.17 22.12
N GLY A 678 53.53 -5.62 20.87
CA GLY A 678 54.41 -6.71 20.44
C GLY A 678 55.87 -6.28 20.39
N ASP A 679 56.12 -5.02 20.03
CA ASP A 679 57.45 -4.45 20.08
C ASP A 679 57.95 -4.25 21.52
N PHE A 680 59.23 -4.49 21.73
CA PHE A 680 59.95 -4.03 22.92
C PHE A 680 61.37 -3.61 22.58
N TYR A 681 61.94 -2.79 23.45
CA TYR A 681 63.36 -2.45 23.41
C TYR A 681 64.05 -2.97 24.66
N TRP A 682 65.31 -3.32 24.51
CA TRP A 682 66.10 -3.95 25.55
C TRP A 682 67.45 -3.26 25.69
N PHE A 683 67.89 -3.08 26.93
CA PHE A 683 69.20 -2.50 27.23
C PHE A 683 69.83 -3.24 28.41
N LYS A 684 71.13 -3.52 28.29
CA LYS A 684 71.91 -4.08 29.39
C LYS A 684 73.36 -3.60 29.35
N ARG A 685 73.88 -3.20 30.51
CA ARG A 685 75.29 -2.94 30.74
C ARG A 685 75.87 -4.04 31.60
N THR A 686 76.95 -4.65 31.15
CA THR A 686 77.68 -5.69 31.89
C THR A 686 79.18 -5.53 31.66
N GLU A 687 79.99 -6.02 32.60
CA GLU A 687 81.45 -6.01 32.49
C GLU A 687 81.93 -7.44 32.27
N ILE A 688 82.59 -7.68 31.15
CA ILE A 688 83.06 -9.01 30.73
C ILE A 688 84.54 -8.90 30.42
N ASN A 689 85.36 -9.67 31.12
CA ASN A 689 86.82 -9.66 30.99
C ASN A 689 87.44 -8.25 31.17
N GLY A 690 86.86 -7.43 32.07
CA GLY A 690 87.32 -6.06 32.33
C GLY A 690 86.92 -5.03 31.28
N VAL A 691 86.12 -5.40 30.28
CA VAL A 691 85.57 -4.51 29.26
C VAL A 691 84.08 -4.29 29.53
N VAL A 692 83.67 -3.03 29.60
CA VAL A 692 82.26 -2.66 29.74
C VAL A 692 81.58 -2.85 28.39
N LYS A 693 80.59 -3.74 28.35
CA LYS A 693 79.75 -4.00 27.18
C LYS A 693 78.33 -3.47 27.41
N LYS A 694 77.81 -2.72 26.43
CA LYS A 694 76.45 -2.18 26.41
C LYS A 694 75.68 -2.82 25.27
N PHE A 695 74.67 -3.61 25.60
CA PHE A 695 73.78 -4.25 24.65
C PHE A 695 72.53 -3.41 24.46
N VAL A 696 72.12 -3.20 23.22
CA VAL A 696 70.86 -2.52 22.86
C VAL A 696 70.15 -3.35 21.80
N ALA A 697 68.86 -3.59 21.99
CA ALA A 697 68.03 -4.22 20.99
C ALA A 697 66.69 -3.50 20.80
N VAL A 698 66.22 -3.50 19.55
CA VAL A 698 64.82 -3.26 19.18
C VAL A 698 64.28 -4.54 18.60
N VAL A 699 63.18 -5.01 19.16
CA VAL A 699 62.59 -6.31 18.88
C VAL A 699 61.14 -6.13 18.50
N ASP A 700 60.75 -6.74 17.39
CA ASP A 700 59.43 -6.76 16.79
C ASP A 700 58.92 -8.20 16.84
N CYS A 701 57.93 -8.44 17.70
CA CYS A 701 57.38 -9.78 17.90
C CYS A 701 56.21 -10.05 16.95
N THR A 702 55.98 -11.33 16.68
CA THR A 702 54.84 -11.74 15.85
C THR A 702 53.52 -11.37 16.55
N GLY A 703 52.71 -10.59 15.85
CA GLY A 703 51.42 -10.11 16.34
C GLY A 703 51.55 -8.87 17.24
N HIS A 704 50.43 -8.17 17.41
CA HIS A 704 50.31 -7.00 18.28
C HIS A 704 49.28 -7.27 19.39
N GLY A 705 49.09 -6.32 20.30
CA GLY A 705 48.14 -6.46 21.39
C GLY A 705 48.57 -7.54 22.39
N VAL A 706 47.60 -8.22 23.00
CA VAL A 706 47.87 -9.17 24.11
C VAL A 706 48.83 -10.31 23.72
N PRO A 707 48.67 -11.03 22.58
CA PRO A 707 49.60 -12.08 22.19
C PRO A 707 51.03 -11.56 21.94
N GLY A 708 51.17 -10.42 21.25
CA GLY A 708 52.46 -9.77 21.03
C GLY A 708 53.12 -9.37 22.35
N ALA A 709 52.35 -8.86 23.31
CA ALA A 709 52.88 -8.48 24.62
C ALA A 709 53.45 -9.68 25.40
N PHE A 710 52.81 -10.86 25.35
CA PHE A 710 53.39 -12.08 25.94
C PHE A 710 54.70 -12.47 25.26
N MET A 711 54.77 -12.38 23.93
CA MET A 711 56.01 -12.61 23.19
C MET A 711 57.11 -11.63 23.58
N SER A 712 56.77 -10.36 23.80
CA SER A 712 57.72 -9.35 24.27
C SER A 712 58.29 -9.69 25.66
N MET A 713 57.45 -10.19 26.57
CA MET A 713 57.89 -10.62 27.91
C MET A 713 58.80 -11.85 27.84
N ILE A 714 58.47 -12.84 27.00
CA ILE A 714 59.30 -14.04 26.78
C ILE A 714 60.64 -13.63 26.19
N GLY A 715 60.65 -12.82 25.12
CA GLY A 715 61.87 -12.33 24.49
C GLY A 715 62.76 -11.56 25.46
N ASN A 716 62.18 -10.66 26.26
CA ASN A 716 62.89 -9.91 27.28
C ASN A 716 63.47 -10.80 28.39
N ALA A 717 62.71 -11.79 28.86
CA ALA A 717 63.19 -12.75 29.86
C ALA A 717 64.36 -13.60 29.33
N LEU A 718 64.24 -14.10 28.09
CA LEU A 718 65.28 -14.89 27.43
C LEU A 718 66.55 -14.06 27.20
N LEU A 719 66.45 -12.80 26.72
CA LEU A 719 67.61 -11.93 26.57
C LEU A 719 68.31 -11.68 27.91
N ASN A 720 67.55 -11.46 28.98
CA ASN A 720 68.13 -11.33 30.32
C ASN A 720 68.83 -12.60 30.80
N ASP A 721 68.26 -13.79 30.57
CA ASP A 721 68.87 -15.07 30.90
C ASP A 721 70.16 -15.31 30.10
N ILE A 722 70.10 -15.15 28.78
CA ILE A 722 71.22 -15.38 27.86
C ILE A 722 72.42 -14.48 28.20
N VAL A 723 72.19 -13.19 28.41
CA VAL A 723 73.29 -12.24 28.61
C VAL A 723 73.74 -12.17 30.07
N ASN A 724 72.82 -12.15 31.04
CA ASN A 724 73.22 -11.93 32.44
C ASN A 724 73.52 -13.23 33.18
N VAL A 725 72.81 -14.32 32.89
CA VAL A 725 72.95 -15.59 33.62
C VAL A 725 73.94 -16.49 32.90
N LYS A 726 73.76 -16.69 31.59
CA LYS A 726 74.65 -17.54 30.77
C LYS A 726 75.93 -16.82 30.34
N GLY A 727 76.00 -15.49 30.47
CA GLY A 727 77.19 -14.70 30.15
C GLY A 727 77.54 -14.64 28.66
N VAL A 728 76.57 -14.93 27.77
CA VAL A 728 76.79 -14.87 26.32
C VAL A 728 76.93 -13.40 25.90
N SER A 729 78.00 -13.08 25.18
CA SER A 729 78.35 -11.69 24.84
C SER A 729 78.51 -11.40 23.36
N ASP A 730 78.64 -12.44 22.53
CA ASP A 730 78.67 -12.29 21.08
C ASP A 730 77.23 -12.17 20.54
N THR A 731 76.96 -11.19 19.68
CA THR A 731 75.60 -10.89 19.22
C THR A 731 75.00 -12.00 18.35
N VAL A 732 75.82 -12.77 17.61
CA VAL A 732 75.30 -13.89 16.82
C VAL A 732 74.94 -15.07 17.72
N ASP A 733 75.75 -15.32 18.75
CA ASP A 733 75.46 -16.37 19.73
C ASP A 733 74.22 -16.04 20.57
N ILE A 734 74.01 -14.77 20.91
CA ILE A 734 72.78 -14.30 21.56
C ILE A 734 71.56 -14.60 20.68
N LEU A 735 71.60 -14.27 19.38
CA LEU A 735 70.48 -14.56 18.47
C LEU A 735 70.24 -16.06 18.28
N ASN A 736 71.30 -16.87 18.21
CA ASN A 736 71.18 -18.33 18.14
C ASN A 736 70.52 -18.89 19.41
N ALA A 737 70.98 -18.47 20.58
CA ALA A 737 70.41 -18.89 21.86
C ALA A 737 68.96 -18.42 22.04
N LEU A 738 68.64 -17.19 21.63
CA LEU A 738 67.29 -16.66 21.66
C LEU A 738 66.36 -17.44 20.72
N ASN A 739 66.84 -17.81 19.54
CA ASN A 739 66.07 -18.58 18.56
C ASN A 739 65.72 -19.99 19.07
N GLU A 740 66.63 -20.66 19.78
CA GLU A 740 66.31 -21.95 20.41
C GLU A 740 65.45 -21.77 21.67
N GLY A 741 65.73 -20.75 22.49
CA GLY A 741 64.93 -20.45 23.68
C GLY A 741 63.47 -20.11 23.39
N VAL A 742 63.19 -19.39 22.29
CA VAL A 742 61.81 -19.11 21.85
C VAL A 742 61.11 -20.38 21.40
N LYS A 743 61.76 -21.23 20.59
CA LYS A 743 61.19 -22.52 20.15
C LYS A 743 60.84 -23.43 21.31
N GLU A 744 61.73 -23.51 22.29
CA GLU A 744 61.55 -24.30 23.51
C GLU A 744 60.41 -23.74 24.37
N SER A 745 60.43 -22.42 24.64
CA SER A 745 59.41 -21.75 25.46
C SER A 745 58.00 -21.89 24.89
N LEU A 746 57.87 -21.89 23.56
CA LEU A 746 56.61 -22.05 22.84
C LEU A 746 56.29 -23.50 22.44
N GLN A 747 57.16 -24.46 22.78
CA GLN A 747 57.03 -25.88 22.45
C GLN A 747 56.68 -26.12 20.98
N GLN A 748 57.33 -25.39 20.07
CA GLN A 748 56.93 -25.35 18.65
C GLN A 748 57.14 -26.67 17.92
N GLU A 749 57.98 -27.57 18.44
CA GLU A 749 58.12 -28.93 17.92
C GLU A 749 56.86 -29.78 18.14
N ASN A 750 56.04 -29.43 19.14
CA ASN A 750 54.83 -30.16 19.52
C ASN A 750 53.54 -29.34 19.30
N SER A 751 53.63 -28.13 18.74
CA SER A 751 52.49 -27.22 18.55
C SER A 751 52.40 -26.69 17.12
N LEU A 752 51.25 -26.12 16.75
CA LEU A 752 51.07 -25.41 15.48
C LEU A 752 51.54 -23.94 15.55
N ASN A 753 52.18 -23.54 16.65
CA ASN A 753 52.63 -22.18 16.87
C ASN A 753 53.99 -21.95 16.15
N ASP A 754 54.06 -20.96 15.27
CA ASP A 754 55.29 -20.53 14.55
C ASP A 754 55.60 -19.04 14.86
N ASP A 755 55.13 -18.53 15.99
CA ASP A 755 55.39 -17.17 16.46
C ASP A 755 56.88 -16.99 16.73
N GLY A 756 57.40 -15.83 16.36
CA GLY A 756 58.79 -15.48 16.57
C GLY A 756 58.99 -13.99 16.67
N MET A 757 60.21 -13.54 16.42
CA MET A 757 60.56 -12.13 16.50
C MET A 757 61.61 -11.74 15.46
N ASP A 758 61.52 -10.51 14.98
CA ASP A 758 62.52 -9.80 14.24
C ASP A 758 63.28 -8.89 15.23
N ILE A 759 64.60 -8.77 15.09
CA ILE A 759 65.43 -8.08 16.09
C ILE A 759 66.60 -7.39 15.41
N ALA A 760 66.91 -6.16 15.82
CA ALA A 760 68.21 -5.54 15.62
C ALA A 760 68.92 -5.52 16.97
N LEU A 761 70.10 -6.15 17.09
CA LEU A 761 70.88 -6.23 18.32
C LEU A 761 72.28 -5.67 18.05
N ILE A 762 72.71 -4.72 18.88
CA ILE A 762 74.09 -4.25 18.92
C ILE A 762 74.72 -4.50 20.29
N CYS A 763 76.02 -4.74 20.29
CA CYS A 763 76.88 -4.70 21.46
C CYS A 763 77.94 -3.61 21.25
N ILE A 764 77.99 -2.63 22.14
CA ILE A 764 78.98 -1.56 22.14
C ILE A 764 80.03 -1.87 23.21
N GLU A 765 81.30 -1.91 22.82
CA GLU A 765 82.41 -2.03 23.75
C GLU A 765 82.92 -0.63 24.11
N ASP A 766 82.78 -0.24 25.38
CA ASP A 766 83.43 0.99 25.88
C ASP A 766 84.93 0.67 26.08
N GLY A 767 85.72 0.97 25.05
CA GLY A 767 87.17 0.83 25.05
C GLY A 767 87.90 2.03 25.68
N ALA A 768 89.24 1.96 25.72
CA ALA A 768 90.08 3.04 26.29
C ALA A 768 90.17 4.30 25.42
N ASN A 769 89.73 4.24 24.16
CA ASN A 769 89.77 5.35 23.22
C ASN A 769 88.39 6.03 23.14
N GLU A 770 88.25 7.24 23.67
CA GLU A 770 87.00 8.01 23.61
C GLU A 770 86.61 8.45 22.18
N SER A 771 87.55 8.38 21.22
CA SER A 771 87.30 8.86 19.85
C SER A 771 86.71 7.81 18.91
N GLU A 772 86.78 6.53 19.27
CA GLU A 772 86.25 5.42 18.48
C GLU A 772 85.57 4.38 19.37
N LYS A 773 84.42 3.86 18.92
CA LYS A 773 83.75 2.72 19.56
C LYS A 773 83.67 1.55 18.60
N LEU A 774 83.96 0.36 19.10
CA LEU A 774 83.72 -0.88 18.38
C LEU A 774 82.32 -1.38 18.72
N ILE A 775 81.51 -1.62 17.69
CA ILE A 775 80.22 -2.27 17.85
C ILE A 775 80.18 -3.58 17.10
N GLN A 776 79.51 -4.56 17.68
CA GLN A 776 79.14 -5.79 17.00
C GLN A 776 77.63 -5.75 16.73
N PHE A 777 77.20 -5.99 15.49
CA PHE A 777 75.80 -6.00 15.09
C PHE A 777 75.37 -7.37 14.59
N SER A 778 74.21 -7.84 15.06
CA SER A 778 73.47 -8.95 14.46
C SER A 778 71.99 -8.59 14.35
N GLY A 779 71.42 -8.83 13.17
CA GLY A 779 70.00 -8.57 12.90
C GLY A 779 69.27 -9.82 12.41
N ALA A 780 68.02 -9.98 12.82
CA ALA A 780 67.05 -10.93 12.28
C ALA A 780 65.94 -10.14 11.57
N LYS A 781 65.97 -10.12 10.24
CA LYS A 781 65.17 -9.27 9.31
C LYS A 781 65.24 -7.75 9.52
N ARG A 782 65.79 -7.26 10.62
CA ARG A 782 65.98 -5.82 10.87
C ARG A 782 67.39 -5.39 10.46
N PRO A 783 67.54 -4.30 9.67
CA PRO A 783 68.83 -3.69 9.41
C PRO A 783 69.24 -2.75 10.55
N LEU A 784 70.52 -2.40 10.58
CA LEU A 784 71.04 -1.27 11.35
C LEU A 784 71.21 -0.07 10.41
N TYR A 785 70.81 1.12 10.83
CA TYR A 785 71.09 2.35 10.10
C TYR A 785 72.18 3.13 10.83
N ILE A 786 73.18 3.63 10.10
CA ILE A 786 74.29 4.38 10.67
C ILE A 786 74.45 5.68 9.88
N PHE A 787 74.24 6.81 10.53
CA PHE A 787 74.62 8.10 9.96
C PHE A 787 76.09 8.37 10.25
N ARG A 788 76.88 8.54 9.18
CA ARG A 788 78.29 8.90 9.26
C ARG A 788 78.43 10.41 9.30
N ASN A 789 78.92 10.94 10.42
CA ASN A 789 79.03 12.39 10.60
C ASN A 789 80.04 13.02 9.61
N GLU A 790 81.16 12.34 9.34
CA GLU A 790 82.21 12.83 8.46
C GLU A 790 81.74 12.98 7.00
N THR A 791 81.02 11.98 6.48
CA THR A 791 80.55 11.98 5.08
C THR A 791 79.14 12.56 4.92
N SER A 792 78.42 12.79 6.02
CA SER A 792 77.00 13.19 6.04
C SER A 792 76.11 12.25 5.22
N THR A 793 76.35 10.93 5.34
CA THR A 793 75.60 9.90 4.61
C THR A 793 75.03 8.84 5.53
N LEU A 794 73.85 8.31 5.19
CA LEU A 794 73.25 7.18 5.90
C LEU A 794 73.67 5.83 5.28
N GLU A 795 74.45 5.05 6.03
CA GLU A 795 74.79 3.66 5.74
C GLU A 795 73.73 2.69 6.28
N VAL A 796 73.56 1.56 5.60
CA VAL A 796 72.61 0.51 6.00
C VAL A 796 73.33 -0.81 6.08
N VAL A 797 73.37 -1.39 7.27
CA VAL A 797 73.95 -2.71 7.51
C VAL A 797 72.83 -3.72 7.56
N ALA A 798 72.79 -4.62 6.57
CA ALA A 798 71.73 -5.62 6.47
C ALA A 798 71.85 -6.69 7.56
N GLY A 799 70.73 -7.05 8.18
CA GLY A 799 70.61 -8.23 9.03
C GLY A 799 70.37 -9.51 8.22
N ALA A 800 70.36 -10.65 8.90
CA ALA A 800 70.01 -11.94 8.31
C ALA A 800 68.55 -11.94 7.82
N SER A 801 68.30 -12.60 6.68
CA SER A 801 66.93 -12.74 6.11
C SER A 801 66.07 -13.80 6.83
N LYS A 802 66.40 -14.12 8.08
CA LYS A 802 65.75 -15.10 8.96
C LYS A 802 65.25 -14.39 10.22
N SER A 803 64.09 -14.82 10.72
CA SER A 803 63.55 -14.43 12.03
C SER A 803 63.99 -15.39 13.12
N VAL A 804 63.98 -14.91 14.36
CA VAL A 804 64.15 -15.73 15.57
C VAL A 804 62.86 -16.51 15.82
N GLY A 805 62.96 -17.80 16.16
CA GLY A 805 61.82 -18.60 16.63
C GLY A 805 60.93 -19.22 15.56
N TYR A 806 61.27 -19.13 14.26
CA TYR A 806 60.49 -19.75 13.19
C TYR A 806 61.06 -21.12 12.78
N THR A 807 60.20 -22.12 12.60
CA THR A 807 60.57 -23.53 12.36
C THR A 807 60.72 -23.89 10.87
N ASN A 808 59.93 -23.27 9.98
CA ASN A 808 59.73 -23.75 8.60
C ASN A 808 60.58 -23.08 7.50
N ARG A 809 61.65 -22.34 7.84
CA ARG A 809 62.51 -21.67 6.85
C ARG A 809 63.84 -22.40 6.66
N LYS A 810 64.37 -22.40 5.42
CA LYS A 810 65.70 -22.95 5.06
C LYS A 810 66.71 -22.64 6.17
N LYS A 811 67.63 -23.58 6.49
CA LYS A 811 68.76 -23.38 7.41
C LYS A 811 69.62 -22.19 6.95
N LYS A 812 69.19 -20.99 7.30
CA LYS A 812 69.95 -19.75 7.19
C LYS A 812 70.50 -19.48 8.58
N GLU A 813 71.78 -19.12 8.62
CA GLU A 813 72.48 -18.80 9.86
C GLU A 813 72.35 -17.30 10.12
N PHE A 814 72.36 -16.93 11.40
CA PHE A 814 72.59 -15.54 11.79
C PHE A 814 74.07 -15.21 11.58
N ASN A 815 74.40 -13.93 11.46
CA ASN A 815 75.77 -13.46 11.35
C ASN A 815 75.98 -12.22 12.23
N SER A 816 77.22 -11.99 12.64
CA SER A 816 77.67 -10.75 13.27
C SER A 816 78.52 -9.94 12.30
N GLN A 817 78.49 -8.62 12.48
CA GLN A 817 79.29 -7.66 11.71
C GLN A 817 79.94 -6.68 12.69
N ASP A 818 81.26 -6.61 12.66
CA ASP A 818 82.04 -5.67 13.46
C ASP A 818 82.13 -4.33 12.72
N ILE A 819 81.74 -3.25 13.39
CA ILE A 819 81.65 -1.92 12.81
C ILE A 819 82.34 -0.94 13.76
N LYS A 820 83.20 -0.10 13.19
CA LYS A 820 83.79 1.03 13.92
C LYS A 820 82.89 2.24 13.79
N LEU A 821 82.62 2.89 14.91
CA LEU A 821 81.89 4.15 14.98
C LEU A 821 82.83 5.22 15.50
N PHE A 822 82.73 6.41 14.92
CA PHE A 822 83.51 7.56 15.34
C PHE A 822 82.63 8.55 16.08
N LYS A 823 83.26 9.40 16.90
CA LYS A 823 82.55 10.45 17.64
C LYS A 823 81.62 11.26 16.74
N GLY A 824 80.35 11.35 17.12
CA GLY A 824 79.31 12.07 16.38
C GLY A 824 78.53 11.23 15.37
N ASP A 825 78.96 9.99 15.06
CA ASP A 825 78.13 9.04 14.31
C ASP A 825 76.83 8.74 15.09
N ILE A 826 75.77 8.40 14.38
CA ILE A 826 74.47 8.05 14.97
C ILE A 826 74.04 6.67 14.51
N VAL A 827 73.60 5.83 15.44
CA VAL A 827 73.06 4.50 15.17
C VAL A 827 71.56 4.50 15.39
N TYR A 828 70.79 3.98 14.43
CA TYR A 828 69.35 3.79 14.56
C TYR A 828 68.95 2.32 14.45
N LEU A 829 68.13 1.88 15.41
CA LEU A 829 67.47 0.57 15.44
C LEU A 829 65.96 0.76 15.33
N CYS A 830 65.30 0.02 14.45
CA CYS A 830 63.88 0.22 14.15
C CYS A 830 63.11 -1.12 14.01
N SER A 831 61.84 -1.14 14.42
CA SER A 831 60.84 -2.12 13.97
C SER A 831 60.28 -1.74 12.58
N ASP A 832 59.38 -2.54 11.97
CA ASP A 832 58.75 -2.12 10.70
C ASP A 832 57.55 -1.19 10.85
N GLY A 833 56.93 -1.05 12.03
CA GLY A 833 55.66 -0.33 12.12
C GLY A 833 55.69 1.08 11.54
N TYR A 834 56.80 1.81 11.69
CA TYR A 834 56.94 3.14 11.09
C TYR A 834 56.91 3.09 9.56
N VAL A 835 57.66 2.17 8.94
CA VAL A 835 57.71 2.07 7.47
C VAL A 835 56.43 1.47 6.90
N ASP A 836 55.72 0.67 7.69
CA ASP A 836 54.50 -0.02 7.28
C ASP A 836 53.22 0.80 7.49
N GLN A 837 53.30 1.93 8.21
CA GLN A 837 52.17 2.84 8.42
C GLN A 837 51.59 3.32 7.09
N ASN A 838 50.29 3.15 6.94
CA ASN A 838 49.55 3.58 5.76
C ASN A 838 48.97 4.99 5.93
N ASN A 839 48.74 5.68 4.82
CA ASN A 839 47.86 6.86 4.72
C ASN A 839 46.43 6.46 4.28
N GLN A 840 45.54 7.44 4.06
CA GLN A 840 44.16 7.20 3.62
C GLN A 840 44.06 6.45 2.28
N ASN A 841 45.06 6.63 1.41
CA ASN A 841 45.16 5.96 0.11
C ASN A 841 45.77 4.54 0.20
N ARG A 842 46.03 4.04 1.42
CA ARG A 842 46.70 2.76 1.71
C ARG A 842 48.16 2.70 1.23
N GLU A 843 48.81 3.85 1.11
CA GLU A 843 50.23 3.96 0.76
C GLU A 843 51.07 3.96 2.04
N LYS A 844 52.08 3.09 2.07
CA LYS A 844 53.03 3.01 3.19
C LYS A 844 53.97 4.22 3.19
N ILE A 845 54.45 4.65 4.37
CA ILE A 845 55.58 5.59 4.49
C ILE A 845 56.79 5.05 3.72
N GLY A 846 57.10 3.77 3.94
CA GLY A 846 58.14 3.05 3.22
C GLY A 846 59.57 3.35 3.68
N THR A 847 60.47 2.40 3.42
CA THR A 847 61.87 2.45 3.88
C THR A 847 62.66 3.61 3.27
N LEU A 848 62.37 4.00 2.02
CA LEU A 848 63.08 5.11 1.36
C LEU A 848 62.82 6.44 2.06
N ARG A 849 61.57 6.68 2.49
CA ARG A 849 61.20 7.91 3.20
C ARG A 849 61.80 7.95 4.60
N LEU A 850 61.77 6.83 5.34
CA LEU A 850 62.43 6.74 6.64
C LEU A 850 63.93 7.07 6.53
N LYS A 851 64.64 6.48 5.56
CA LYS A 851 66.06 6.77 5.34
C LYS A 851 66.31 8.26 5.09
N ALA A 852 65.50 8.89 4.23
CA ALA A 852 65.61 10.31 3.95
C ALA A 852 65.37 11.17 5.20
N LEU A 853 64.38 10.82 6.04
CA LEU A 853 64.12 11.53 7.29
C LEU A 853 65.28 11.42 8.27
N LEU A 854 65.85 10.21 8.45
CA LEU A 854 66.99 10.01 9.33
C LEU A 854 68.22 10.79 8.83
N GLU A 855 68.53 10.72 7.54
CA GLU A 855 69.69 11.40 6.94
C GLU A 855 69.58 12.93 7.00
N GLN A 856 68.40 13.49 6.66
CA GLN A 856 68.19 14.94 6.62
C GLN A 856 68.19 15.59 8.01
N ASN A 857 67.82 14.83 9.04
CA ASN A 857 67.67 15.36 10.39
C ASN A 857 68.80 14.96 11.34
N ALA A 858 69.75 14.13 10.91
CA ALA A 858 70.84 13.62 11.75
C ALA A 858 71.73 14.71 12.39
N ILE A 859 71.79 15.91 11.79
CA ILE A 859 72.56 17.05 12.33
C ILE A 859 71.82 17.73 13.50
N SER A 860 70.49 17.59 13.55
CA SER A 860 69.66 18.13 14.62
C SER A 860 69.87 17.38 15.93
N THR A 861 69.43 17.98 17.05
CA THR A 861 69.44 17.28 18.35
C THR A 861 68.56 16.03 18.31
N MET A 862 68.86 15.02 19.14
CA MET A 862 68.09 13.77 19.15
C MET A 862 66.60 13.97 19.45
N ASP A 863 66.27 14.92 20.33
CA ASP A 863 64.89 15.30 20.61
C ASP A 863 64.20 15.89 19.36
N GLN A 864 64.86 16.78 18.62
CA GLN A 864 64.33 17.32 17.36
C GLN A 864 64.15 16.25 16.29
N GLN A 865 65.07 15.29 16.20
CA GLN A 865 64.92 14.15 15.28
C GLN A 865 63.68 13.34 15.60
N LYS A 866 63.42 13.06 16.88
CA LYS A 866 62.20 12.39 17.33
C LYS A 866 60.96 13.20 16.97
N GLU A 867 60.94 14.50 17.26
CA GLU A 867 59.81 15.38 16.93
C GLU A 867 59.49 15.37 15.42
N VAL A 868 60.51 15.37 14.56
CA VAL A 868 60.32 15.29 13.11
C VAL A 868 59.72 13.95 12.67
N LEU A 869 60.16 12.83 13.26
CA LEU A 869 59.57 11.52 13.01
C LEU A 869 58.11 11.44 13.50
N GLU A 870 57.81 11.99 14.67
CA GLU A 870 56.43 12.04 15.19
C GLU A 870 55.53 12.90 14.31
N ALA A 871 55.98 14.09 13.92
CA ALA A 871 55.23 15.00 13.06
C ALA A 871 54.95 14.41 11.68
N GLU A 872 55.94 13.75 11.06
CA GLU A 872 55.75 13.07 9.77
C GLU A 872 54.78 11.88 9.88
N LEU A 873 54.86 11.10 10.96
CA LEU A 873 53.92 10.01 11.22
C LEU A 873 52.49 10.53 11.36
N GLU A 874 52.28 11.59 12.15
CA GLU A 874 50.98 12.23 12.33
C GLU A 874 50.43 12.79 11.02
N GLN A 875 51.29 13.46 10.24
CA GLN A 875 50.94 14.00 8.93
C GLN A 875 50.51 12.89 7.96
N HIS A 876 51.19 11.74 7.97
CA HIS A 876 50.84 10.59 7.13
C HIS A 876 49.55 9.90 7.56
N GLN A 877 49.15 10.05 8.83
CA GLN A 877 47.91 9.50 9.40
C GLN A 877 46.69 10.44 9.29
N ILE A 878 46.85 11.65 8.73
CA ILE A 878 45.77 12.62 8.60
C ILE A 878 44.54 12.00 7.95
N GLY A 879 43.38 12.35 8.52
CA GLY A 879 42.08 11.89 8.04
C GLY A 879 41.63 10.55 8.65
N GLY A 880 42.08 10.27 9.88
CA GLY A 880 41.54 9.20 10.72
C GLY A 880 42.11 7.82 10.41
N VAL A 881 43.33 7.73 9.87
CA VAL A 881 43.96 6.44 9.58
C VAL A 881 44.57 5.89 10.87
N GLU A 882 44.10 4.72 11.30
CA GLU A 882 44.63 4.06 12.49
C GLU A 882 46.09 3.60 12.31
N GLN A 883 46.79 3.46 13.44
CA GLN A 883 48.13 2.90 13.45
C GLN A 883 48.10 1.44 13.01
N ARG A 884 48.96 1.07 12.06
CA ARG A 884 48.93 -0.27 11.45
C ARG A 884 49.57 -1.33 12.34
N ASP A 885 50.69 -0.99 12.96
CA ASP A 885 51.51 -1.89 13.77
C ASP A 885 52.21 -1.15 14.91
N ASP A 886 52.83 -1.87 15.84
CA ASP A 886 53.66 -1.27 16.89
C ASP A 886 54.90 -0.58 16.30
N ILE A 887 55.28 0.58 16.84
CA ILE A 887 56.36 1.41 16.30
C ILE A 887 57.43 1.62 17.36
N THR A 888 58.66 1.20 17.03
CA THR A 888 59.83 1.42 17.88
C THR A 888 61.01 1.91 17.05
N ILE A 889 61.57 3.06 17.42
CA ILE A 889 62.83 3.59 16.88
C ILE A 889 63.69 4.09 18.04
N ILE A 890 64.93 3.62 18.09
CA ILE A 890 65.97 4.12 18.99
C ILE A 890 67.08 4.75 18.16
N GLY A 891 67.42 6.00 18.46
CA GLY A 891 68.61 6.68 17.95
C GLY A 891 69.64 6.87 19.06
N LEU A 892 70.90 6.49 18.83
CA LEU A 892 72.00 6.60 19.79
C LEU A 892 73.16 7.38 19.16
N LYS A 893 73.60 8.45 19.82
CA LYS A 893 74.79 9.21 19.42
C LYS A 893 76.03 8.61 20.06
N VAL A 894 77.09 8.47 19.26
CA VAL A 894 78.36 7.82 19.65
C VAL A 894 79.35 8.81 20.23
#